data_AF-A0A9D1DJJ8-F1
#
_entry.id   AF-A0A9D1DJJ8-F1
#
_cell.length_a   1.000
_cell.length_b   1.000
_cell.length_c   1.000
_cell.angle_alpha   90.00
_cell.angle_beta   90.00
_cell.angle_gamma   90.00
#
_symmetry.space_group_name_H-M   'P 1'
#
loop_
_entity.id
_entity.type
_entity.pdbx_description
1 polymer ?
#
loop_
_entity_poly.entity_id
_entity_poly.type
_entity_poly.pdbx_seq_one_letter_code
_entity_poly.pdbx_strand_id
1 'polypeptide(L)'
;MSANAVGFLEIFPDCAGLSGLCGGLDKAEVTSVVVNSAELTMEVEALFTRAPAPAELSSLENELREEYGLASVRIEADYPRAAQEKQSGGASRVLYGKAIKEPKLVEMSALNLESGTVAVKGEVFAVNNREIQKRGAYVLSFDMTDYTGSVRVNKFFDKSEDAAVLSKIKPGQTLVVRGRVTYNKFDNDMVLEPYTIMASKPELRPDGAKEKRVELHFHTRYSTLDALTDPAKAVERAAAWGHPAIAVTDHGTAQAFPEMSKAGKKYGVKIIYGIEGYYVNDLEERPAVRGCCNNLLDCEFVAFDVETTGLSAVTDRLTEIGAVLFKGGEVRDKFSTFVDPKMPIPANITELTGIRDSDVAGAPSEAEAMRAFLDFAGDRPIIAHNASFDTGFMAAACERSGIRFEPVVLDTLVLSQRLLPELKRHKLDIVSKHLGLPEFNHHRAFDDAEVVARMMERFIPMLQSHGAERVADIDGVLRKLSGAGTRKVRHISLLVRNKVGLKNLYKLISASYLKHYSRNPIIPRSLLERHREGLLIGSACEAGEVFDAVLRGAPGAELKRIASFYDYIEVMPIANNRFLVENGTVRDDEGLRDLNRRVARLAAELEKPLVATGDVHFLDPKDEIYRRILQAAKKFSDADRENPLYYRTTEEMLEEFAYLGQRTCYEAVITNPNRIADMCEEIQLLPDGLFPPKIENSAEILKDLVYGRMHEIYGENPPEIVTKRVETELGDILSRHYDVIYMSAQKLVADSNAHGYLVGSRGSVGSSIVAYMSGITEVNSLPPHYVCPKCHHTDFESGAGCGCGADMPDKTCPGCGEKMRKEGFDIPFETFLGFGGDKVPDIDLNFSGEYQARA
;
A
#
# COMPACT_ATOMS: atom_id res chain seq x y z
N MET A 1 5.04 47.38 -29.93
CA MET A 1 4.46 48.52 -29.19
C MET A 1 3.16 48.05 -28.60
N SER A 2 2.98 48.38 -27.33
CA SER A 2 2.00 47.93 -26.34
C SER A 2 0.54 47.84 -26.81
N ALA A 3 -0.09 46.69 -26.57
CA ALA A 3 -1.42 46.69 -25.96
C ALA A 3 -1.19 46.80 -24.45
N ASN A 4 -1.89 47.71 -23.78
CA ASN A 4 -1.68 48.05 -22.38
C ASN A 4 -1.97 46.84 -21.48
N ALA A 5 -0.94 46.11 -21.07
CA ALA A 5 -1.03 45.18 -19.98
C ALA A 5 -1.25 46.00 -18.69
N VAL A 6 -2.39 45.82 -18.05
CA VAL A 6 -2.77 46.50 -16.80
C VAL A 6 -2.77 45.45 -15.69
N GLY A 7 -2.35 45.81 -14.48
CA GLY A 7 -2.27 44.85 -13.38
C GLY A 7 -3.64 44.20 -13.10
N PHE A 8 -3.66 42.90 -12.80
CA PHE A 8 -4.92 42.17 -12.59
C PHE A 8 -5.74 42.78 -11.46
N LEU A 9 -5.10 43.11 -10.34
CA LEU A 9 -5.75 43.78 -9.20
C LEU A 9 -6.02 45.28 -9.43
N GLU A 10 -5.54 45.85 -10.54
CA GLU A 10 -5.88 47.21 -10.94
C GLU A 10 -7.20 47.23 -11.73
N ILE A 11 -7.45 46.20 -12.56
CA ILE A 11 -8.74 46.01 -13.23
C ILE A 11 -9.78 45.42 -12.27
N PHE A 12 -9.38 44.46 -11.43
CA PHE A 12 -10.25 43.73 -10.52
C PHE A 12 -9.78 43.89 -9.06
N PRO A 13 -9.94 45.08 -8.47
CA PRO A 13 -9.46 45.37 -7.11
C PRO A 13 -10.15 44.52 -6.04
N ASP A 14 -11.38 44.06 -6.30
CA ASP A 14 -12.17 43.25 -5.37
C ASP A 14 -11.55 41.86 -5.16
N CYS A 15 -10.74 41.38 -6.10
CA CYS A 15 -9.96 40.14 -5.97
C CYS A 15 -8.74 40.27 -5.04
N ALA A 16 -8.52 41.41 -4.36
CA ALA A 16 -7.37 41.61 -3.47
C ALA A 16 -7.30 40.58 -2.33
N GLY A 17 -8.45 40.09 -1.85
CA GLY A 17 -8.54 39.01 -0.85
C GLY A 17 -7.98 37.66 -1.34
N LEU A 18 -7.84 37.50 -2.66
CA LEU A 18 -7.31 36.31 -3.34
C LEU A 18 -5.89 36.52 -3.88
N SER A 19 -5.19 37.57 -3.43
CA SER A 19 -3.89 37.99 -3.97
C SER A 19 -2.83 36.88 -4.05
N GLY A 20 -2.87 35.88 -3.17
CA GLY A 20 -1.95 34.74 -3.18
C GLY A 20 -2.21 33.66 -4.25
N LEU A 21 -3.36 33.67 -4.92
CA LEU A 21 -3.71 32.68 -5.95
C LEU A 21 -2.90 32.88 -7.24
N CYS A 22 -2.83 31.83 -8.07
CA CYS A 22 -2.27 31.89 -9.42
C CYS A 22 -0.79 32.35 -9.48
N GLY A 23 -0.06 32.25 -8.37
CA GLY A 23 1.34 32.72 -8.26
C GLY A 23 1.51 34.20 -7.88
N GLY A 24 0.44 34.86 -7.43
CA GLY A 24 0.44 36.26 -7.03
C GLY A 24 -0.35 37.12 -8.05
N LEU A 25 -1.60 37.46 -7.74
CA LEU A 25 -2.43 38.33 -8.59
C LEU A 25 -1.89 39.76 -8.66
N ASP A 26 -1.12 40.18 -7.65
CA ASP A 26 -0.37 41.44 -7.63
C ASP A 26 0.69 41.53 -8.75
N LYS A 27 1.06 40.38 -9.32
CA LYS A 27 2.04 40.24 -10.39
C LYS A 27 1.43 39.73 -11.70
N ALA A 28 0.12 39.53 -11.73
CA ALA A 28 -0.60 39.12 -12.93
C ALA A 28 -0.99 40.35 -13.76
N GLU A 29 -1.01 40.20 -15.08
CA GLU A 29 -1.37 41.27 -16.02
C GLU A 29 -2.56 40.84 -16.87
N VAL A 30 -3.58 41.69 -17.00
CA VAL A 30 -4.72 41.41 -17.88
C VAL A 30 -4.43 41.98 -19.27
N THR A 31 -4.57 41.14 -20.29
CA THR A 31 -4.28 41.48 -21.69
C THR A 31 -5.54 41.78 -22.49
N SER A 32 -6.68 41.19 -22.11
CA SER A 32 -7.97 41.43 -22.75
C SER A 32 -9.12 41.19 -21.77
N VAL A 33 -10.18 42.00 -21.87
CA VAL A 33 -11.46 41.75 -21.20
C VAL A 33 -12.58 42.02 -22.19
N VAL A 34 -13.42 41.03 -22.43
CA VAL A 34 -14.60 41.13 -23.30
C VAL A 34 -15.84 40.85 -22.48
N VAL A 35 -16.76 41.81 -22.40
CA VAL A 35 -18.04 41.66 -21.70
C VAL A 35 -19.17 41.66 -22.72
N ASN A 36 -19.98 40.61 -22.71
CA ASN A 36 -21.23 40.55 -23.47
C ASN A 36 -22.40 40.92 -22.55
N SER A 37 -22.88 42.16 -22.66
CA SER A 37 -23.97 42.67 -21.85
C SER A 37 -25.33 42.02 -22.13
N ALA A 38 -25.52 41.40 -23.30
CA ALA A 38 -26.78 40.72 -23.64
C ALA A 38 -26.86 39.32 -23.02
N GLU A 39 -25.73 38.62 -22.95
CA GLU A 39 -25.64 37.24 -22.40
C GLU A 39 -25.18 37.23 -20.94
N LEU A 40 -24.80 38.39 -20.38
CA LEU A 40 -24.22 38.55 -19.05
C LEU A 40 -22.96 37.68 -18.88
N THR A 41 -22.07 37.66 -19.87
CA THR A 41 -20.83 36.88 -19.82
C THR A 41 -19.59 37.77 -19.89
N MET A 42 -18.48 37.29 -19.31
CA MET A 42 -17.18 37.95 -19.38
C MET A 42 -16.08 36.93 -19.72
N GLU A 43 -15.24 37.28 -20.67
CA GLU A 43 -14.00 36.57 -20.99
C GLU A 43 -12.81 37.46 -20.65
N VAL A 44 -11.87 36.93 -19.86
CA VAL A 44 -10.66 37.63 -19.43
C VAL A 44 -9.44 36.85 -19.90
N GLU A 45 -8.56 37.49 -20.66
CA GLU A 45 -7.23 36.95 -20.94
C GLU A 45 -6.23 37.56 -19.95
N ALA A 46 -5.51 36.73 -19.21
CA ALA A 46 -4.57 37.19 -18.19
C ALA A 46 -3.27 36.39 -18.18
N LEU A 47 -2.16 37.10 -18.04
CA LEU A 47 -0.81 36.56 -17.88
C LEU A 47 -0.48 36.41 -16.38
N PHE A 48 -0.34 35.17 -15.93
CA PHE A 48 0.00 34.79 -14.56
C PHE A 48 1.48 34.43 -14.44
N THR A 49 2.06 34.49 -13.24
CA THR A 49 3.49 34.19 -13.02
C THR A 49 3.84 32.70 -13.06
N ARG A 50 2.83 31.83 -12.90
CA ARG A 50 2.91 30.36 -13.06
C ARG A 50 1.59 29.83 -13.62
N ALA A 51 1.58 28.55 -14.01
CA ALA A 51 0.34 27.85 -14.33
C ALA A 51 -0.64 27.92 -13.14
N PRO A 52 -1.81 28.57 -13.29
CA PRO A 52 -2.86 28.52 -12.28
C PRO A 52 -3.44 27.11 -12.19
N ALA A 53 -3.66 26.60 -10.99
CA ALA A 53 -4.40 25.35 -10.84
C ALA A 53 -5.89 25.58 -11.23
N PRO A 54 -6.60 24.56 -11.75
CA PRO A 54 -8.00 24.71 -12.16
C PRO A 54 -8.90 25.26 -11.03
N ALA A 55 -8.66 24.89 -9.77
CA ALA A 55 -9.38 25.39 -8.61
C ALA A 55 -9.10 26.87 -8.28
N GLU A 56 -7.89 27.36 -8.58
CA GLU A 56 -7.54 28.78 -8.41
C GLU A 56 -8.27 29.63 -9.44
N LEU A 57 -8.33 29.18 -10.70
CA LEU A 57 -9.10 29.85 -11.75
C LEU A 57 -10.61 29.81 -11.48
N SER A 58 -11.12 28.65 -11.06
CA SER A 58 -12.55 28.52 -10.72
C SER A 58 -12.95 29.45 -9.57
N SER A 59 -12.09 29.60 -8.56
CA SER A 59 -12.34 30.54 -7.46
C SER A 59 -12.37 32.00 -7.96
N LEU A 60 -11.44 32.37 -8.84
CA LEU A 60 -11.34 33.72 -9.40
C LEU A 60 -12.52 34.04 -10.34
N GLU A 61 -12.89 33.09 -11.20
CA GLU A 61 -14.06 33.16 -12.08
C GLU A 61 -15.35 33.31 -11.27
N ASN A 62 -15.50 32.58 -10.16
CA ASN A 62 -16.67 32.70 -9.30
C ASN A 62 -16.75 34.04 -8.58
N GLU A 63 -15.63 34.54 -8.06
CA GLU A 63 -15.57 35.86 -7.41
C GLU A 63 -16.00 36.96 -8.39
N LEU A 64 -15.44 36.96 -9.60
CA LEU A 64 -15.80 37.92 -10.65
C LEU A 64 -17.25 37.73 -11.12
N ARG A 65 -17.73 36.49 -11.20
CA ARG A 65 -19.13 36.23 -11.59
C ARG A 65 -20.10 36.82 -10.57
N GLU A 66 -19.82 36.65 -9.28
CA GLU A 66 -20.68 37.13 -8.19
C GLU A 66 -20.62 38.64 -8.05
N GLU A 67 -19.42 39.23 -8.06
CA GLU A 67 -19.22 40.66 -7.90
C GLU A 67 -19.86 41.46 -9.04
N TYR A 68 -19.72 40.99 -10.28
CA TYR A 68 -20.26 41.69 -11.45
C TYR A 68 -21.66 41.22 -11.86
N GLY A 69 -22.29 40.30 -11.12
CA GLY A 69 -23.64 39.81 -11.37
C GLY A 69 -23.82 39.10 -12.73
N LEU A 70 -22.80 38.37 -13.16
CA LEU A 70 -22.73 37.74 -14.49
C LEU A 70 -23.28 36.30 -14.46
N ALA A 71 -23.76 35.82 -15.61
CA ALA A 71 -24.17 34.43 -15.81
C ALA A 71 -22.95 33.48 -15.82
N SER A 72 -21.84 33.90 -16.43
CA SER A 72 -20.57 33.16 -16.42
C SER A 72 -19.38 34.07 -16.66
N VAL A 73 -18.27 33.76 -16.00
CA VAL A 73 -16.95 34.36 -16.27
C VAL A 73 -16.00 33.25 -16.67
N ARG A 74 -15.17 33.50 -17.67
CA ARG A 74 -14.12 32.58 -18.10
C ARG A 74 -12.79 33.31 -18.18
N ILE A 75 -11.77 32.75 -17.57
CA ILE A 75 -10.42 33.30 -17.58
C ILE A 75 -9.53 32.39 -18.45
N GLU A 76 -9.05 32.94 -19.55
CA GLU A 76 -8.00 32.32 -20.34
C GLU A 76 -6.63 32.71 -19.77
N ALA A 77 -6.02 31.77 -19.05
CA ALA A 77 -4.76 31.96 -18.37
C ALA A 77 -3.56 31.69 -19.29
N ASP A 78 -2.77 32.72 -19.58
CA ASP A 78 -1.41 32.61 -20.09
C ASP A 78 -0.42 32.66 -18.92
N TYR A 79 0.75 32.05 -19.06
CA TYR A 79 1.79 32.05 -18.01
C TYR A 79 3.14 31.62 -18.57
N PRO A 80 4.26 32.00 -17.93
CA PRO A 80 5.59 31.49 -18.24
C PRO A 80 5.61 29.97 -18.03
N ARG A 81 5.43 29.22 -19.10
CA ARG A 81 5.73 27.78 -19.10
C ARG A 81 7.22 27.65 -18.82
N ALA A 82 7.60 26.95 -17.75
CA ALA A 82 9.00 26.57 -17.50
C ALA A 82 9.55 26.03 -18.82
N ALA A 83 10.49 26.78 -19.41
CA ALA A 83 10.83 26.74 -20.84
C ALA A 83 10.41 25.45 -21.53
N GLN A 84 9.16 25.41 -22.02
CA GLN A 84 8.87 24.58 -23.17
C GLN A 84 9.69 25.25 -24.27
N GLU A 85 10.84 24.64 -24.58
CA GLU A 85 11.55 24.90 -25.83
C GLU A 85 10.47 25.06 -26.89
N LYS A 86 10.40 26.27 -27.49
CA LYS A 86 9.53 26.56 -28.63
C LYS A 86 9.52 25.33 -29.52
N GLN A 87 8.32 24.88 -29.90
CA GLN A 87 8.12 23.92 -30.98
C GLN A 87 8.68 24.52 -32.29
N SER A 88 10.00 24.51 -32.43
CA SER A 88 10.69 24.40 -33.70
C SER A 88 10.76 22.91 -34.00
N GLY A 89 10.31 22.51 -35.19
CA GLY A 89 10.32 21.11 -35.59
C GLY A 89 11.65 20.39 -35.28
N GLY A 90 11.54 19.20 -34.70
CA GLY A 90 12.39 18.04 -34.99
C GLY A 90 13.92 18.19 -34.93
N ALA A 91 14.49 18.92 -33.97
CA ALA A 91 15.95 18.87 -33.75
C ALA A 91 16.28 18.47 -32.30
N SER A 92 16.57 17.18 -32.12
CA SER A 92 17.16 16.62 -30.90
C SER A 92 18.49 17.33 -30.59
N ARG A 93 18.59 17.90 -29.36
CA ARG A 93 19.75 18.67 -28.93
C ARG A 93 20.99 17.77 -28.86
N VAL A 94 22.00 18.08 -29.67
CA VAL A 94 23.28 17.35 -29.67
C VAL A 94 24.09 17.73 -28.42
N LEU A 95 24.48 16.73 -27.64
CA LEU A 95 25.31 16.89 -26.44
C LEU A 95 26.78 16.63 -26.74
N TYR A 96 27.06 15.74 -27.69
CA TYR A 96 28.40 15.37 -28.16
C TYR A 96 28.37 14.85 -29.60
N GLY A 97 29.38 15.16 -30.40
CA GLY A 97 29.49 14.71 -31.80
C GLY A 97 28.68 15.54 -32.81
N LYS A 98 28.29 14.93 -33.93
CA LYS A 98 27.50 15.56 -35.00
C LYS A 98 26.08 15.04 -34.99
N ALA A 99 25.09 15.89 -35.27
CA ALA A 99 23.68 15.48 -35.32
C ALA A 99 23.45 14.32 -36.29
N ILE A 100 22.58 13.39 -35.92
CA ILE A 100 22.13 12.30 -36.77
C ILE A 100 20.66 12.55 -37.12
N LYS A 101 20.35 12.60 -38.42
CA LYS A 101 18.97 12.59 -38.89
C LYS A 101 18.46 11.15 -38.86
N GLU A 102 17.36 10.92 -38.15
CA GLU A 102 16.60 9.66 -38.12
C GLU A 102 17.47 8.39 -37.97
N PRO A 103 18.16 8.21 -36.82
CA PRO A 103 18.96 7.01 -36.61
C PRO A 103 18.08 5.75 -36.60
N LYS A 104 18.49 4.71 -37.33
CA LYS A 104 17.91 3.37 -37.17
C LYS A 104 18.33 2.82 -35.81
N LEU A 105 17.36 2.75 -34.89
CA LEU A 105 17.59 2.29 -33.52
C LEU A 105 17.69 0.76 -33.47
N VAL A 106 18.59 0.28 -32.63
CA VAL A 106 18.78 -1.15 -32.30
C VAL A 106 18.42 -1.34 -30.83
N GLU A 107 17.67 -2.40 -30.52
CA GLU A 107 17.38 -2.80 -29.13
C GLU A 107 18.66 -3.23 -28.42
N MET A 108 18.82 -2.83 -27.16
CA MET A 108 20.02 -3.13 -26.39
C MET A 108 20.17 -4.64 -26.11
N SER A 109 19.07 -5.39 -26.05
CA SER A 109 19.05 -6.86 -25.94
C SER A 109 19.77 -7.56 -27.10
N ALA A 110 19.79 -6.95 -28.29
CA ALA A 110 20.39 -7.51 -29.50
C ALA A 110 21.88 -7.17 -29.66
N LEU A 111 22.44 -6.34 -28.78
CA LEU A 111 23.84 -5.93 -28.87
C LEU A 111 24.79 -7.08 -28.57
N ASN A 112 25.80 -7.20 -29.41
CA ASN A 112 26.90 -8.15 -29.27
C ASN A 112 28.20 -7.56 -29.85
N LEU A 113 29.34 -8.21 -29.64
CA LEU A 113 30.64 -7.71 -30.11
C LEU A 113 30.75 -7.60 -31.64
N GLU A 114 29.88 -8.28 -32.40
CA GLU A 114 29.83 -8.22 -33.87
C GLU A 114 28.93 -7.09 -34.40
N SER A 115 28.19 -6.40 -33.51
CA SER A 115 27.21 -5.37 -33.87
C SER A 115 27.83 -4.13 -34.54
N GLY A 116 29.15 -3.94 -34.43
CA GLY A 116 29.86 -2.87 -35.12
C GLY A 116 29.41 -1.48 -34.65
N THR A 117 28.96 -0.62 -35.58
CA THR A 117 28.45 0.72 -35.26
C THR A 117 26.92 0.72 -35.21
N VAL A 118 26.35 1.07 -34.06
CA VAL A 118 24.91 1.05 -33.79
C VAL A 118 24.43 2.40 -33.28
N ALA A 119 23.12 2.62 -33.32
CA ALA A 119 22.46 3.69 -32.60
C ALA A 119 21.44 3.07 -31.63
N VAL A 120 21.49 3.48 -30.37
CA VAL A 120 20.60 3.01 -29.31
C VAL A 120 19.90 4.20 -28.65
N LYS A 121 18.69 4.00 -28.16
CA LYS A 121 17.92 5.00 -27.39
C LYS A 121 17.62 4.41 -26.03
N GLY A 122 17.83 5.15 -24.96
CA GLY A 122 17.56 4.65 -23.61
C GLY A 122 17.66 5.71 -22.52
N GLU A 123 17.19 5.36 -21.34
CA GLU A 123 17.30 6.17 -20.13
C GLU A 123 18.65 5.93 -19.44
N VAL A 124 19.33 7.01 -19.06
CA VAL A 124 20.54 6.97 -18.25
C VAL A 124 20.16 6.70 -16.79
N PHE A 125 20.68 5.63 -16.20
CA PHE A 125 20.40 5.29 -14.79
C PHE A 125 21.62 5.38 -13.88
N ALA A 126 22.84 5.43 -14.43
CA ALA A 126 24.06 5.64 -13.66
C ALA A 126 25.07 6.50 -14.44
N VAL A 127 25.80 7.39 -13.73
CA VAL A 127 26.87 8.22 -14.30
C VAL A 127 28.09 8.13 -13.40
N ASN A 128 29.22 7.68 -13.95
CA ASN A 128 30.46 7.34 -13.25
C ASN A 128 31.69 8.01 -13.91
N ASN A 129 31.56 9.29 -14.29
CA ASN A 129 32.63 10.04 -14.92
C ASN A 129 33.85 10.19 -13.99
N ARG A 130 35.08 10.10 -14.53
CA ARG A 130 36.33 10.17 -13.73
C ARG A 130 37.37 11.08 -14.38
N GLU A 131 38.15 11.76 -13.55
CA GLU A 131 39.34 12.51 -13.96
C GLU A 131 40.60 11.71 -13.62
N ILE A 132 41.52 11.60 -14.59
CA ILE A 132 42.82 10.96 -14.43
C ILE A 132 43.85 12.06 -14.22
N GLN A 133 43.99 12.47 -12.95
CA GLN A 133 44.83 13.59 -12.52
C GLN A 133 46.27 13.53 -13.04
N LYS A 134 46.89 12.33 -13.06
CA LYS A 134 48.27 12.14 -13.53
C LYS A 134 48.48 12.45 -15.02
N ARG A 135 47.42 12.43 -15.83
CA ARG A 135 47.47 12.65 -17.30
C ARG A 135 46.66 13.86 -17.76
N GLY A 136 45.87 14.49 -16.87
CA GLY A 136 44.93 15.54 -17.24
C GLY A 136 43.90 15.08 -18.27
N ALA A 137 43.49 13.81 -18.17
CA ALA A 137 42.57 13.14 -19.09
C ALA A 137 41.25 12.82 -18.37
N TYR A 138 40.16 12.69 -19.13
CA TYR A 138 38.82 12.46 -18.57
C TYR A 138 38.23 11.16 -19.13
N VAL A 139 37.40 10.49 -18.34
CA VAL A 139 36.62 9.33 -18.78
C VAL A 139 35.14 9.66 -18.62
N LEU A 140 34.43 9.69 -19.75
CA LEU A 140 32.97 9.66 -19.77
C LEU A 140 32.53 8.21 -19.57
N SER A 141 31.74 7.95 -18.55
CA SER A 141 31.19 6.64 -18.28
C SER A 141 29.79 6.78 -17.72
N PHE A 142 28.79 6.25 -18.42
CA PHE A 142 27.42 6.20 -17.94
C PHE A 142 26.73 4.96 -18.45
N ASP A 143 25.76 4.46 -17.70
CA ASP A 143 24.99 3.27 -18.04
C ASP A 143 23.58 3.70 -18.46
N MET A 144 23.11 3.14 -19.56
CA MET A 144 21.78 3.41 -20.10
C MET A 144 21.03 2.12 -20.42
N THR A 145 19.70 2.16 -20.32
CA THR A 145 18.81 1.03 -20.58
C THR A 145 17.65 1.46 -21.47
N ASP A 146 17.25 0.58 -22.38
CA ASP A 146 15.97 0.67 -23.11
C ASP A 146 14.92 -0.30 -22.53
N TYR A 147 15.21 -0.89 -21.37
CA TYR A 147 14.43 -1.91 -20.66
C TYR A 147 14.38 -3.30 -21.35
N THR A 148 14.96 -3.45 -22.54
CA THR A 148 15.24 -4.77 -23.15
C THR A 148 16.64 -5.26 -22.80
N GLY A 149 17.57 -4.33 -22.60
CA GLY A 149 18.94 -4.57 -22.16
C GLY A 149 19.53 -3.31 -21.52
N SER A 150 20.80 -3.39 -21.14
CA SER A 150 21.56 -2.25 -20.64
C SER A 150 22.94 -2.24 -21.28
N VAL A 151 23.45 -1.05 -21.56
CA VAL A 151 24.80 -0.89 -22.12
C VAL A 151 25.53 0.23 -21.41
N ARG A 152 26.82 0.00 -21.12
CA ARG A 152 27.73 1.04 -20.64
C ARG A 152 28.23 1.86 -21.83
N VAL A 153 28.04 3.16 -21.78
CA VAL A 153 28.64 4.11 -22.71
C VAL A 153 29.94 4.63 -22.12
N ASN A 154 31.06 4.36 -22.80
CA ASN A 154 32.39 4.70 -22.29
C ASN A 154 33.23 5.41 -23.34
N LYS A 155 33.88 6.53 -22.96
CA LYS A 155 34.86 7.21 -23.81
C LYS A 155 35.99 7.83 -22.99
N PHE A 156 37.23 7.62 -23.45
CA PHE A 156 38.40 8.32 -22.95
C PHE A 156 38.61 9.63 -23.73
N PHE A 157 38.91 10.71 -23.01
CA PHE A 157 39.21 12.03 -23.54
C PHE A 157 40.64 12.41 -23.15
N ASP A 158 41.46 12.69 -24.15
CA ASP A 158 42.81 13.24 -23.93
C ASP A 158 42.76 14.69 -23.46
N LYS A 159 43.87 15.20 -22.92
CA LYS A 159 43.99 16.57 -22.40
C LYS A 159 43.64 17.67 -23.44
N SER A 160 43.74 17.36 -24.73
CA SER A 160 43.44 18.28 -25.83
C SER A 160 41.97 18.30 -26.25
N GLU A 161 41.14 17.38 -25.75
CA GLU A 161 39.75 17.22 -26.17
C GLU A 161 38.78 17.92 -25.21
N ASP A 162 37.69 18.47 -25.75
CA ASP A 162 36.66 19.13 -24.96
C ASP A 162 35.79 18.10 -24.21
N ALA A 163 35.99 18.02 -22.89
CA ALA A 163 35.28 17.15 -21.97
C ALA A 163 33.96 17.76 -21.43
N ALA A 164 33.45 18.86 -21.99
CA ALA A 164 32.23 19.52 -21.51
C ALA A 164 30.96 18.64 -21.56
N VAL A 165 30.97 17.51 -22.27
CA VAL A 165 29.85 16.54 -22.26
C VAL A 165 29.67 15.88 -20.87
N LEU A 166 30.74 15.71 -20.09
CA LEU A 166 30.69 15.02 -18.79
C LEU A 166 29.70 15.68 -17.82
N SER A 167 29.57 17.01 -17.83
CA SER A 167 28.65 17.74 -16.96
C SER A 167 27.20 17.82 -17.49
N LYS A 168 26.99 17.44 -18.76
CA LYS A 168 25.68 17.49 -19.44
C LYS A 168 24.85 16.22 -19.24
N ILE A 169 25.51 15.08 -18.97
CA ILE A 169 24.86 13.78 -18.78
C ILE A 169 24.48 13.59 -17.32
N LYS A 170 23.21 13.30 -17.05
CA LYS A 170 22.66 13.09 -15.71
C LYS A 170 21.71 11.89 -15.70
N PRO A 171 21.58 11.17 -14.57
CA PRO A 171 20.54 10.15 -14.41
C PRO A 171 19.14 10.71 -14.71
N GLY A 172 18.27 9.87 -15.29
CA GLY A 172 16.91 10.20 -15.72
C GLY A 172 16.80 10.82 -17.11
N GLN A 173 17.91 11.14 -17.79
CA GLN A 173 17.86 11.62 -19.17
C GLN A 173 17.63 10.48 -20.16
N THR A 174 16.73 10.68 -21.12
CA THR A 174 16.65 9.81 -22.30
C THR A 174 17.60 10.30 -23.37
N LEU A 175 18.52 9.45 -23.81
CA LEU A 175 19.54 9.77 -24.80
C LEU A 175 19.43 8.86 -26.02
N VAL A 176 19.82 9.39 -27.17
CA VAL A 176 20.16 8.60 -28.36
C VAL A 176 21.68 8.64 -28.52
N VAL A 177 22.31 7.47 -28.48
CA VAL A 177 23.76 7.30 -28.58
C VAL A 177 24.08 6.49 -29.82
N ARG A 178 24.84 7.07 -30.74
CA ARG A 178 25.45 6.33 -31.85
C ARG A 178 26.91 6.11 -31.53
N GLY A 179 27.35 4.87 -31.60
CA GLY A 179 28.70 4.49 -31.22
C GLY A 179 29.10 3.15 -31.78
N ARG A 180 30.35 2.78 -31.54
CA ARG A 180 30.87 1.46 -31.87
C ARG A 180 30.85 0.57 -30.63
N VAL A 181 30.30 -0.62 -30.77
CA VAL A 181 30.37 -1.66 -29.75
C VAL A 181 31.80 -2.21 -29.71
N THR A 182 32.43 -2.16 -28.54
CA THR A 182 33.80 -2.64 -28.32
C THR A 182 33.89 -3.39 -26.99
N TYR A 183 34.97 -4.15 -26.78
CA TYR A 183 35.24 -4.79 -25.50
C TYR A 183 36.20 -3.92 -24.69
N ASN A 184 35.80 -3.53 -23.48
CA ASN A 184 36.66 -2.78 -22.57
C ASN A 184 37.33 -3.74 -21.57
N LYS A 185 38.66 -3.85 -21.63
CA LYS A 185 39.44 -4.71 -20.73
C LYS A 185 39.46 -4.23 -19.27
N PHE A 186 39.21 -2.95 -19.03
CA PHE A 186 39.15 -2.41 -17.67
C PHE A 186 37.85 -2.81 -16.98
N ASP A 187 36.73 -2.73 -17.69
CA ASP A 187 35.40 -3.12 -17.18
C ASP A 187 35.14 -4.64 -17.33
N ASN A 188 35.94 -5.34 -18.12
CA ASN A 188 35.71 -6.73 -18.55
C ASN A 188 34.32 -6.95 -19.15
N ASP A 189 33.85 -5.96 -19.92
CA ASP A 189 32.50 -5.95 -20.46
C ASP A 189 32.45 -5.29 -21.84
N MET A 190 31.35 -5.54 -22.55
CA MET A 190 30.99 -4.86 -23.78
C MET A 190 30.55 -3.43 -23.48
N VAL A 191 31.17 -2.46 -24.15
CA VAL A 191 30.84 -1.04 -24.02
C VAL A 191 30.48 -0.44 -25.37
N LEU A 192 29.68 0.62 -25.35
CA LEU A 192 29.40 1.44 -26.51
C LEU A 192 30.31 2.67 -26.47
N GLU A 193 31.29 2.73 -27.38
CA GLU A 193 32.13 3.93 -27.53
C GLU A 193 31.39 4.98 -28.37
N PRO A 194 30.96 6.12 -27.79
CA PRO A 194 30.09 7.07 -28.46
C PRO A 194 30.83 7.89 -29.53
N TYR A 195 30.22 7.99 -30.71
CA TYR A 195 30.52 9.00 -31.72
C TYR A 195 29.60 10.20 -31.62
N THR A 196 28.37 10.00 -31.15
CA THR A 196 27.35 11.04 -31.02
C THR A 196 26.42 10.72 -29.86
N ILE A 197 26.08 11.75 -29.08
CA ILE A 197 25.11 11.70 -27.98
C ILE A 197 24.12 12.84 -28.18
N MET A 198 22.83 12.51 -28.20
CA MET A 198 21.74 13.45 -28.41
C MET A 198 20.70 13.30 -27.32
N ALA A 199 20.22 14.43 -26.78
CA ALA A 199 19.07 14.41 -25.88
C ALA A 199 17.81 14.02 -26.66
N SER A 200 16.99 13.18 -26.04
CA SER A 200 15.70 12.75 -26.57
C SER A 200 14.64 12.88 -25.48
N LYS A 201 13.37 12.92 -25.89
CA LYS A 201 12.26 12.90 -24.94
C LYS A 201 11.98 11.45 -24.53
N PRO A 202 11.62 11.20 -23.26
CA PRO A 202 11.12 9.90 -22.84
C PRO A 202 9.84 9.57 -23.63
N GLU A 203 9.69 8.32 -24.01
CA GLU A 203 8.42 7.80 -24.51
C GLU A 203 7.53 7.49 -23.30
N LEU A 204 6.56 8.38 -23.05
CA LEU A 204 5.53 8.15 -22.06
C LEU A 204 4.31 7.57 -22.77
N ARG A 205 3.75 6.49 -22.22
CA ARG A 205 2.41 5.99 -22.57
C ARG A 205 1.43 7.14 -22.35
N PRO A 206 0.73 7.68 -23.36
CA PRO A 206 -0.25 8.75 -23.15
C PRO A 206 -1.60 8.17 -22.74
N ASP A 207 -2.40 8.95 -22.02
CA ASP A 207 -3.82 8.68 -21.83
C ASP A 207 -4.62 9.71 -22.65
N GLY A 208 -5.25 9.24 -23.74
CA GLY A 208 -6.00 10.07 -24.69
C GLY A 208 -7.48 10.25 -24.35
N ALA A 209 -8.00 9.61 -23.30
CA ALA A 209 -9.42 9.66 -22.97
C ALA A 209 -9.87 11.09 -22.61
N LYS A 210 -11.08 11.48 -23.00
CA LYS A 210 -11.63 12.80 -22.67
C LYS A 210 -11.97 12.92 -21.19
N GLU A 211 -12.66 11.92 -20.67
CA GLU A 211 -12.96 11.76 -19.24
C GLU A 211 -11.98 10.75 -18.66
N LYS A 212 -11.42 11.05 -17.50
CA LYS A 212 -10.32 10.29 -16.89
C LYS A 212 -10.82 9.38 -15.79
N ARG A 213 -10.22 8.19 -15.67
CA ARG A 213 -10.50 7.31 -14.55
C ARG A 213 -9.76 7.72 -13.28
N VAL A 214 -10.13 7.08 -12.18
CA VAL A 214 -9.39 7.08 -10.92
C VAL A 214 -8.97 5.66 -10.60
N GLU A 215 -7.70 5.46 -10.25
CA GLU A 215 -7.23 4.18 -9.74
C GLU A 215 -7.47 4.07 -8.25
N LEU A 216 -8.18 3.02 -7.82
CA LEU A 216 -8.59 2.80 -6.44
C LEU A 216 -7.83 1.67 -5.74
N HIS A 217 -7.05 0.89 -6.49
CA HIS A 217 -6.28 -0.25 -5.98
C HIS A 217 -4.85 -0.18 -6.50
N PHE A 218 -3.93 0.28 -5.64
CA PHE A 218 -2.57 0.63 -6.02
C PHE A 218 -1.55 0.32 -4.92
N HIS A 219 -0.56 -0.48 -5.28
CA HIS A 219 0.56 -0.88 -4.42
C HIS A 219 1.83 -0.10 -4.77
N THR A 220 2.53 0.32 -3.72
CA THR A 220 3.82 0.98 -3.78
C THR A 220 4.91 0.05 -3.27
N ARG A 221 6.17 0.49 -3.30
CA ARG A 221 7.30 -0.22 -2.70
C ARG A 221 7.12 -0.60 -1.22
N TYR A 222 6.13 -0.02 -0.53
CA TYR A 222 5.80 -0.38 0.86
C TYR A 222 4.98 -1.67 0.99
N SER A 223 4.34 -2.13 -0.08
CA SER A 223 3.89 -3.52 -0.22
C SER A 223 5.10 -4.45 -0.35
N THR A 224 5.60 -4.87 0.80
CA THR A 224 6.94 -5.41 0.98
C THR A 224 7.16 -6.68 0.16
N LEU A 225 8.22 -6.67 -0.67
CA LEU A 225 8.59 -7.77 -1.57
C LEU A 225 7.44 -8.20 -2.49
N ASP A 226 6.64 -7.25 -2.95
CA ASP A 226 5.57 -7.49 -3.94
C ASP A 226 5.50 -6.41 -5.01
N ALA A 227 5.41 -5.13 -4.61
CA ALA A 227 5.39 -4.00 -5.52
C ALA A 227 6.68 -3.19 -5.45
N LEU A 228 6.93 -2.42 -6.52
CA LEU A 228 8.20 -1.69 -6.73
C LEU A 228 8.00 -0.19 -6.95
N THR A 229 6.75 0.23 -7.10
CA THR A 229 6.43 1.59 -7.50
C THR A 229 6.88 2.62 -6.45
N ASP A 230 7.63 3.62 -6.90
CA ASP A 230 7.90 4.81 -6.09
C ASP A 230 6.61 5.64 -5.94
N PRO A 231 6.18 5.97 -4.70
CA PRO A 231 4.93 6.71 -4.46
C PRO A 231 4.87 8.04 -5.22
N ALA A 232 5.97 8.80 -5.28
CA ALA A 232 5.98 10.08 -5.95
C ALA A 232 5.88 9.93 -7.48
N LYS A 233 6.52 8.91 -8.07
CA LYS A 233 6.39 8.61 -9.50
C LYS A 233 4.98 8.17 -9.90
N ALA A 234 4.26 7.46 -9.02
CA ALA A 234 2.85 7.10 -9.26
C ALA A 234 1.96 8.34 -9.39
N VAL A 235 2.10 9.28 -8.45
CA VAL A 235 1.35 10.54 -8.47
C VAL A 235 1.74 11.41 -9.67
N GLU A 236 3.03 11.48 -9.99
CA GLU A 236 3.51 12.17 -11.19
C GLU A 236 2.91 11.58 -12.47
N ARG A 237 2.79 10.24 -12.56
CA ARG A 237 2.14 9.57 -13.69
C ARG A 237 0.65 9.91 -13.77
N ALA A 238 -0.05 9.87 -12.65
CA ALA A 238 -1.47 10.25 -12.58
C ALA A 238 -1.68 11.71 -13.05
N ALA A 239 -0.83 12.63 -12.61
CA ALA A 239 -0.85 14.03 -13.04
C ALA A 239 -0.60 14.17 -14.55
N ALA A 240 0.40 13.45 -15.09
CA ALA A 240 0.71 13.46 -16.51
C ALA A 240 -0.44 12.91 -17.39
N TRP A 241 -1.25 11.99 -16.86
CA TRP A 241 -2.45 11.47 -17.52
C TRP A 241 -3.72 12.28 -17.25
N GLY A 242 -3.65 13.29 -16.38
CA GLY A 242 -4.81 14.09 -15.99
C GLY A 242 -5.81 13.34 -15.11
N HIS A 243 -5.41 12.24 -14.46
CA HIS A 243 -6.28 11.55 -13.50
C HIS A 243 -6.52 12.48 -12.28
N PRO A 244 -7.78 12.74 -11.90
CA PRO A 244 -8.08 13.72 -10.86
C PRO A 244 -7.66 13.25 -9.45
N ALA A 245 -7.60 11.94 -9.24
CA ALA A 245 -7.18 11.33 -8.00
C ALA A 245 -6.46 9.99 -8.24
N ILE A 246 -5.73 9.53 -7.22
CA ILE A 246 -5.12 8.20 -7.16
C ILE A 246 -5.18 7.68 -5.73
N ALA A 247 -5.56 6.42 -5.56
CA ALA A 247 -5.51 5.75 -4.26
C ALA A 247 -4.14 5.15 -3.96
N VAL A 248 -3.90 4.86 -2.69
CA VAL A 248 -2.83 3.98 -2.23
C VAL A 248 -3.43 2.94 -1.31
N THR A 249 -3.14 1.67 -1.57
CA THR A 249 -3.74 0.52 -0.87
C THR A 249 -2.68 -0.55 -0.58
N ASP A 250 -1.54 -0.16 -0.02
CA ASP A 250 -0.47 -1.11 0.30
C ASP A 250 -0.93 -2.22 1.27
N HIS A 251 -0.32 -3.41 1.15
CA HIS A 251 -0.69 -4.58 1.96
C HIS A 251 -0.48 -4.33 3.45
N GLY A 252 -1.58 -4.15 4.17
CA GLY A 252 -1.63 -4.04 5.62
C GLY A 252 -0.90 -2.81 6.22
N THR A 253 -0.45 -1.86 5.40
CA THR A 253 0.43 -0.76 5.86
C THR A 253 0.06 0.59 5.24
N ALA A 254 0.36 1.67 5.98
CA ALA A 254 0.10 3.06 5.56
C ALA A 254 1.41 3.85 5.32
N GLN A 255 2.55 3.16 5.18
CA GLN A 255 3.88 3.79 5.16
C GLN A 255 4.10 4.72 3.95
N ALA A 256 3.39 4.50 2.83
CA ALA A 256 3.44 5.37 1.67
C ALA A 256 2.75 6.73 1.87
N PHE A 257 1.90 6.88 2.90
CA PHE A 257 1.01 8.05 3.03
C PHE A 257 1.76 9.38 3.04
N PRO A 258 2.87 9.57 3.79
CA PRO A 258 3.59 10.85 3.81
C PRO A 258 4.17 11.22 2.43
N GLU A 259 4.74 10.26 1.72
CA GLU A 259 5.30 10.48 0.38
C GLU A 259 4.21 10.79 -0.64
N MET A 260 3.11 10.03 -0.64
CA MET A 260 1.94 10.30 -1.48
C MET A 260 1.36 11.69 -1.19
N SER A 261 1.23 12.08 0.08
CA SER A 261 0.74 13.41 0.47
C SER A 261 1.62 14.54 -0.08
N LYS A 262 2.95 14.40 0.07
CA LYS A 262 3.91 15.38 -0.45
C LYS A 262 3.85 15.47 -1.98
N ALA A 263 3.75 14.34 -2.66
CA ALA A 263 3.65 14.29 -4.11
C ALA A 263 2.30 14.83 -4.62
N GLY A 264 1.19 14.50 -3.96
CA GLY A 264 -0.15 15.02 -4.27
C GLY A 264 -0.20 16.54 -4.22
N LYS A 265 0.34 17.13 -3.15
CA LYS A 265 0.49 18.60 -3.03
C LYS A 265 1.37 19.19 -4.13
N LYS A 266 2.48 18.52 -4.48
CA LYS A 266 3.43 18.99 -5.51
C LYS A 266 2.81 18.98 -6.92
N TYR A 267 2.05 17.94 -7.25
CA TYR A 267 1.54 17.72 -8.61
C TYR A 267 0.05 18.06 -8.78
N GLY A 268 -0.64 18.47 -7.72
CA GLY A 268 -2.06 18.84 -7.77
C GLY A 268 -3.00 17.65 -7.99
N VAL A 269 -2.64 16.47 -7.47
CA VAL A 269 -3.44 15.25 -7.59
C VAL A 269 -3.98 14.87 -6.22
N LYS A 270 -5.29 14.64 -6.12
CA LYS A 270 -5.94 14.20 -4.89
C LYS A 270 -5.49 12.78 -4.52
N ILE A 271 -5.11 12.57 -3.27
CA ILE A 271 -4.70 11.26 -2.77
C ILE A 271 -5.85 10.62 -2.00
N ILE A 272 -6.23 9.41 -2.37
CA ILE A 272 -7.20 8.60 -1.64
C ILE A 272 -6.42 7.63 -0.76
N TYR A 273 -6.35 7.93 0.53
CA TYR A 273 -5.61 7.10 1.47
C TYR A 273 -6.36 5.81 1.76
N GLY A 274 -5.67 4.67 1.72
CA GLY A 274 -6.26 3.37 2.05
C GLY A 274 -5.22 2.29 2.31
N ILE A 275 -5.70 1.07 2.54
CA ILE A 275 -4.87 -0.14 2.57
C ILE A 275 -5.62 -1.28 1.91
N GLU A 276 -4.89 -2.26 1.40
CA GLU A 276 -5.42 -3.60 1.22
C GLU A 276 -5.15 -4.40 2.51
N GLY A 277 -6.20 -4.69 3.26
CA GLY A 277 -6.12 -5.36 4.55
C GLY A 277 -6.20 -6.88 4.43
N TYR A 278 -5.53 -7.58 5.33
CA TYR A 278 -5.74 -9.02 5.52
C TYR A 278 -6.95 -9.24 6.42
N TYR A 279 -8.07 -9.64 5.85
CA TYR A 279 -9.36 -9.72 6.49
C TYR A 279 -9.74 -11.15 6.87
N VAL A 280 -10.35 -11.30 8.04
CA VAL A 280 -11.00 -12.52 8.47
C VAL A 280 -12.41 -12.20 8.94
N ASN A 281 -13.39 -12.86 8.33
CA ASN A 281 -14.78 -12.78 8.77
C ASN A 281 -14.95 -13.64 10.04
N ASP A 282 -14.82 -13.01 11.21
CA ASP A 282 -14.91 -13.66 12.52
C ASP A 282 -16.34 -13.71 13.09
N LEU A 283 -17.28 -13.02 12.45
CA LEU A 283 -18.70 -13.00 12.76
C LEU A 283 -19.49 -14.06 11.97
N GLU A 284 -18.96 -14.47 10.82
CA GLU A 284 -19.58 -15.54 10.04
C GLU A 284 -19.23 -16.89 10.65
N GLU A 285 -20.22 -17.46 11.32
CA GLU A 285 -20.24 -18.86 11.67
C GLU A 285 -20.43 -19.64 10.36
N ARG A 286 -19.48 -20.52 10.02
CA ARG A 286 -19.79 -21.62 9.09
C ARG A 286 -20.62 -22.60 9.90
N PRO A 287 -21.95 -22.66 9.71
CA PRO A 287 -22.72 -23.62 10.46
C PRO A 287 -22.35 -25.01 9.96
N ALA A 288 -22.20 -25.95 10.88
CA ALA A 288 -22.16 -27.35 10.54
C ALA A 288 -23.52 -27.81 10.00
N VAL A 289 -24.62 -27.11 10.32
CA VAL A 289 -25.98 -27.44 9.85
C VAL A 289 -26.57 -26.30 9.02
N ARG A 290 -26.90 -26.56 7.75
CA ARG A 290 -27.60 -25.63 6.86
C ARG A 290 -29.04 -26.10 6.68
N GLY A 291 -30.01 -25.21 6.87
CA GLY A 291 -31.44 -25.54 6.89
C GLY A 291 -31.98 -25.77 8.31
N CYS A 292 -33.29 -26.02 8.43
CA CYS A 292 -33.95 -26.22 9.72
C CYS A 292 -34.32 -27.69 9.94
N CYS A 293 -33.74 -28.34 10.95
CA CYS A 293 -34.09 -29.70 11.35
C CYS A 293 -34.16 -29.80 12.88
N ASN A 294 -35.34 -30.13 13.40
CA ASN A 294 -35.55 -30.31 14.84
C ASN A 294 -35.57 -31.79 15.26
N ASN A 295 -35.12 -32.70 14.38
CA ASN A 295 -35.03 -34.12 14.68
C ASN A 295 -34.00 -34.37 15.79
N LEU A 296 -34.19 -35.48 16.51
CA LEU A 296 -33.18 -35.96 17.46
C LEU A 296 -31.87 -36.27 16.73
N LEU A 297 -30.74 -36.14 17.42
CA LEU A 297 -29.43 -36.40 16.84
C LEU A 297 -29.21 -37.87 16.46
N ASP A 298 -30.05 -38.78 16.95
CA ASP A 298 -30.07 -40.20 16.60
C ASP A 298 -31.00 -40.52 15.41
N CYS A 299 -31.45 -39.51 14.64
CA CYS A 299 -32.31 -39.73 13.48
C CYS A 299 -31.58 -40.45 12.33
N GLU A 300 -32.34 -40.78 11.29
CA GLU A 300 -31.76 -41.27 10.03
C GLU A 300 -31.08 -40.12 9.28
N PHE A 301 -29.90 -40.40 8.75
CA PHE A 301 -29.10 -39.46 7.96
C PHE A 301 -28.71 -40.12 6.64
N VAL A 302 -28.46 -39.29 5.63
CA VAL A 302 -27.97 -39.74 4.32
C VAL A 302 -26.59 -39.14 4.09
N ALA A 303 -25.54 -39.92 4.33
CA ALA A 303 -24.19 -39.52 3.94
C ALA A 303 -24.07 -39.63 2.42
N PHE A 304 -23.44 -38.67 1.77
CA PHE A 304 -23.26 -38.70 0.33
C PHE A 304 -21.94 -38.03 -0.08
N ASP A 305 -21.51 -38.35 -1.29
CA ASP A 305 -20.37 -37.76 -1.98
C ASP A 305 -20.66 -37.76 -3.49
N VAL A 306 -19.98 -36.88 -4.25
CA VAL A 306 -20.16 -36.78 -5.71
C VAL A 306 -18.82 -36.71 -6.42
N GLU A 307 -18.73 -37.39 -7.55
CA GLU A 307 -17.63 -37.21 -8.50
C GLU A 307 -18.08 -36.31 -9.66
N THR A 308 -17.14 -35.56 -10.22
CA THR A 308 -17.43 -34.49 -11.17
C THR A 308 -16.39 -34.43 -12.28
N THR A 309 -16.73 -33.79 -13.40
CA THR A 309 -15.80 -33.59 -14.53
C THR A 309 -14.74 -32.51 -14.29
N GLY A 310 -14.72 -31.88 -13.11
CA GLY A 310 -13.83 -30.77 -12.77
C GLY A 310 -14.22 -30.10 -11.44
N LEU A 311 -13.68 -28.92 -11.14
CA LEU A 311 -13.84 -28.28 -9.82
C LEU A 311 -14.94 -27.21 -9.77
N SER A 312 -15.54 -26.86 -10.91
CA SER A 312 -16.47 -25.74 -11.03
C SER A 312 -17.90 -26.22 -11.31
N ALA A 313 -18.80 -26.05 -10.33
CA ALA A 313 -20.23 -26.39 -10.47
C ALA A 313 -20.94 -25.66 -11.64
N VAL A 314 -20.34 -24.58 -12.14
CA VAL A 314 -20.86 -23.78 -13.27
C VAL A 314 -20.55 -24.48 -14.60
N THR A 315 -19.29 -24.87 -14.80
CA THR A 315 -18.78 -25.38 -16.08
C THR A 315 -18.75 -26.89 -16.16
N ASP A 316 -18.58 -27.56 -15.02
CA ASP A 316 -18.42 -29.00 -14.91
C ASP A 316 -19.73 -29.69 -14.53
N ARG A 317 -19.74 -31.02 -14.60
CA ARG A 317 -20.94 -31.85 -14.49
C ARG A 317 -20.69 -33.03 -13.55
N LEU A 318 -21.77 -33.56 -12.98
CA LEU A 318 -21.72 -34.76 -12.14
C LEU A 318 -21.38 -36.00 -12.99
N THR A 319 -20.58 -36.93 -12.44
CA THR A 319 -20.23 -38.21 -13.06
C THR A 319 -20.63 -39.42 -12.21
N GLU A 320 -20.64 -39.30 -10.89
CA GLU A 320 -21.12 -40.34 -9.95
C GLU A 320 -21.78 -39.66 -8.75
N ILE A 321 -22.84 -40.27 -8.22
CA ILE A 321 -23.40 -39.93 -6.90
C ILE A 321 -23.39 -41.20 -6.06
N GLY A 322 -22.76 -41.13 -4.90
CA GLY A 322 -22.75 -42.20 -3.90
C GLY A 322 -23.44 -41.73 -2.63
N ALA A 323 -24.30 -42.54 -2.05
CA ALA A 323 -24.98 -42.21 -0.80
C ALA A 323 -25.30 -43.43 0.05
N VAL A 324 -25.33 -43.21 1.37
CA VAL A 324 -25.54 -44.22 2.40
C VAL A 324 -26.57 -43.68 3.38
N LEU A 325 -27.72 -44.37 3.48
CA LEU A 325 -28.69 -44.14 4.53
C LEU A 325 -28.22 -44.87 5.79
N PHE A 326 -28.11 -44.16 6.90
CA PHE A 326 -27.65 -44.76 8.16
C PHE A 326 -28.35 -44.18 9.38
N LYS A 327 -28.31 -44.94 10.49
CA LYS A 327 -28.80 -44.50 11.81
C LYS A 327 -27.83 -45.00 12.88
N GLY A 328 -27.26 -44.10 13.68
CA GLY A 328 -26.34 -44.47 14.77
C GLY A 328 -25.12 -45.29 14.31
N GLY A 329 -24.60 -45.02 13.11
CA GLY A 329 -23.48 -45.76 12.49
C GLY A 329 -23.88 -47.03 11.74
N GLU A 330 -25.12 -47.52 11.89
CA GLU A 330 -25.61 -48.68 11.14
C GLU A 330 -26.12 -48.27 9.76
N VAL A 331 -25.52 -48.83 8.71
CA VAL A 331 -25.98 -48.67 7.33
C VAL A 331 -27.31 -49.41 7.15
N ARG A 332 -28.33 -48.68 6.68
CA ARG A 332 -29.69 -49.18 6.45
C ARG A 332 -29.97 -49.41 4.98
N ASP A 333 -29.51 -48.51 4.12
CA ASP A 333 -29.68 -48.62 2.68
C ASP A 333 -28.53 -47.91 1.93
N LYS A 334 -28.37 -48.22 0.65
CA LYS A 334 -27.27 -47.75 -0.19
C LYS A 334 -27.81 -47.27 -1.53
N PHE A 335 -27.28 -46.15 -1.99
CA PHE A 335 -27.56 -45.59 -3.31
C PHE A 335 -26.24 -45.28 -4.02
N SER A 336 -26.15 -45.69 -5.28
CA SER A 336 -25.02 -45.34 -6.14
C SER A 336 -25.50 -45.31 -7.58
N THR A 337 -25.16 -44.25 -8.30
CA THR A 337 -25.43 -44.13 -9.73
C THR A 337 -24.31 -43.39 -10.42
N PHE A 338 -23.92 -43.86 -11.60
CA PHE A 338 -23.23 -43.00 -12.56
C PHE A 338 -24.20 -41.95 -13.10
N VAL A 339 -23.64 -40.85 -13.58
CA VAL A 339 -24.37 -39.76 -14.19
C VAL A 339 -23.73 -39.48 -15.54
N ASP A 340 -24.54 -39.38 -16.60
CA ASP A 340 -24.04 -38.97 -17.92
C ASP A 340 -23.85 -37.44 -17.92
N PRO A 341 -22.60 -36.95 -17.91
CA PRO A 341 -22.31 -35.51 -17.83
C PRO A 341 -22.63 -34.79 -19.15
N LYS A 342 -22.96 -35.52 -20.23
CA LYS A 342 -23.14 -34.98 -21.60
C LYS A 342 -21.93 -34.20 -22.12
N MET A 343 -20.75 -34.47 -21.58
CA MET A 343 -19.46 -33.91 -21.99
C MET A 343 -18.34 -34.92 -21.73
N PRO A 344 -17.21 -34.83 -22.47
CA PRO A 344 -16.07 -35.71 -22.22
C PRO A 344 -15.50 -35.51 -20.82
N ILE A 345 -15.16 -36.61 -20.14
CA ILE A 345 -14.45 -36.58 -18.87
C ILE A 345 -12.95 -36.29 -19.12
N PRO A 346 -12.38 -35.22 -18.53
CA PRO A 346 -10.96 -34.92 -18.71
C PRO A 346 -10.04 -36.04 -18.22
N ALA A 347 -8.91 -36.26 -18.90
CA ALA A 347 -7.99 -37.36 -18.59
C ALA A 347 -7.47 -37.32 -17.14
N ASN A 348 -7.17 -36.14 -16.62
CA ASN A 348 -6.74 -35.95 -15.24
C ASN A 348 -7.82 -36.33 -14.21
N ILE A 349 -9.10 -36.18 -14.55
CA ILE A 349 -10.21 -36.61 -13.71
C ILE A 349 -10.38 -38.12 -13.79
N THR A 350 -10.30 -38.71 -14.99
CA THR A 350 -10.30 -40.16 -15.15
C THR A 350 -9.15 -40.84 -14.41
N GLU A 351 -7.95 -40.22 -14.37
CA GLU A 351 -6.83 -40.71 -13.56
C GLU A 351 -7.10 -40.62 -12.06
N LEU A 352 -7.81 -39.58 -11.62
CA LEU A 352 -8.13 -39.35 -10.21
C LEU A 352 -9.23 -40.26 -9.68
N THR A 353 -10.34 -40.36 -10.40
CA THR A 353 -11.57 -41.05 -9.96
C THR A 353 -11.70 -42.46 -10.52
N GLY A 354 -10.96 -42.77 -11.59
CA GLY A 354 -11.08 -44.01 -12.35
C GLY A 354 -12.29 -44.05 -13.29
N ILE A 355 -13.13 -43.01 -13.33
CA ILE A 355 -14.35 -42.96 -14.15
C ILE A 355 -14.00 -42.54 -15.58
N ARG A 356 -14.41 -43.36 -16.55
CA ARG A 356 -14.19 -43.16 -17.99
C ARG A 356 -15.50 -42.79 -18.69
N ASP A 357 -15.39 -42.18 -19.87
CA ASP A 357 -16.56 -41.90 -20.72
C ASP A 357 -17.41 -43.17 -20.99
N SER A 358 -16.78 -44.34 -21.03
CA SER A 358 -17.48 -45.63 -21.20
C SER A 358 -18.35 -46.02 -20.00
N ASP A 359 -18.01 -45.58 -18.80
CA ASP A 359 -18.71 -45.95 -17.56
C ASP A 359 -19.99 -45.11 -17.38
N VAL A 360 -19.97 -43.87 -17.88
CA VAL A 360 -21.12 -42.96 -17.86
C VAL A 360 -21.98 -43.04 -19.13
N ALA A 361 -21.54 -43.78 -20.14
CA ALA A 361 -22.28 -43.95 -21.39
C ALA A 361 -23.60 -44.70 -21.16
N GLY A 362 -24.72 -44.00 -21.35
CA GLY A 362 -26.06 -44.55 -21.13
C GLY A 362 -26.52 -44.53 -19.66
N ALA A 363 -25.73 -43.90 -18.77
CA ALA A 363 -26.15 -43.60 -17.41
C ALA A 363 -27.29 -42.54 -17.41
N PRO A 364 -28.05 -42.41 -16.31
CA PRO A 364 -29.05 -41.37 -16.16
C PRO A 364 -28.47 -39.97 -16.37
N SER A 365 -29.27 -39.06 -16.94
CA SER A 365 -28.93 -37.64 -17.01
C SER A 365 -28.81 -37.02 -15.61
N GLU A 366 -28.12 -35.87 -15.48
CA GLU A 366 -28.05 -35.12 -14.21
C GLU A 366 -29.44 -34.94 -13.57
N ALA A 367 -30.46 -34.62 -14.38
CA ALA A 367 -31.82 -34.41 -13.89
C ALA A 367 -32.47 -35.69 -13.35
N GLU A 368 -32.19 -36.85 -13.95
CA GLU A 368 -32.72 -38.15 -13.50
C GLU A 368 -31.99 -38.64 -12.25
N ALA A 369 -30.65 -38.54 -12.24
CA ALA A 369 -29.83 -38.90 -11.10
C ALA A 369 -30.16 -38.06 -9.86
N MET A 370 -30.34 -36.74 -10.03
CA MET A 370 -30.73 -35.85 -8.92
C MET A 370 -32.12 -36.16 -8.38
N ARG A 371 -33.10 -36.50 -9.23
CA ARG A 371 -34.43 -36.94 -8.76
C ARG A 371 -34.34 -38.25 -7.97
N ALA A 372 -33.60 -39.23 -8.50
CA ALA A 372 -33.42 -40.52 -7.82
C ALA A 372 -32.71 -40.36 -6.46
N PHE A 373 -31.70 -39.49 -6.38
CA PHE A 373 -31.04 -39.17 -5.12
C PHE A 373 -31.99 -38.47 -4.13
N LEU A 374 -32.77 -37.49 -4.59
CA LEU A 374 -33.72 -36.78 -3.72
C LEU A 374 -34.84 -37.70 -3.24
N ASP A 375 -35.31 -38.63 -4.07
CA ASP A 375 -36.29 -39.65 -3.69
C ASP A 375 -35.70 -40.62 -2.64
N PHE A 376 -34.43 -41.01 -2.80
CA PHE A 376 -33.69 -41.83 -1.83
C PHE A 376 -33.51 -41.08 -0.49
N ALA A 377 -33.15 -39.80 -0.54
CA ALA A 377 -32.92 -39.00 0.64
C ALA A 377 -34.23 -38.69 1.40
N GLY A 378 -35.30 -38.36 0.68
CA GLY A 378 -36.55 -37.86 1.24
C GLY A 378 -36.33 -36.60 2.07
N ASP A 379 -37.01 -36.49 3.22
CA ASP A 379 -36.90 -35.35 4.14
C ASP A 379 -35.72 -35.48 5.14
N ARG A 380 -34.83 -36.46 4.94
CA ARG A 380 -33.73 -36.74 5.88
C ARG A 380 -32.60 -35.73 5.70
N PRO A 381 -31.89 -35.34 6.78
CA PRO A 381 -30.71 -34.51 6.64
C PRO A 381 -29.61 -35.26 5.87
N ILE A 382 -29.04 -34.59 4.88
CA ILE A 382 -27.93 -35.11 4.08
C ILE A 382 -26.60 -34.65 4.67
N ILE A 383 -25.57 -35.47 4.57
CA ILE A 383 -24.27 -35.23 5.19
C ILE A 383 -23.16 -35.43 4.16
N ALA A 384 -22.23 -34.49 4.06
CA ALA A 384 -21.01 -34.65 3.26
C ALA A 384 -19.80 -34.11 4.02
N HIS A 385 -18.60 -34.42 3.54
CA HIS A 385 -17.36 -33.86 4.05
C HIS A 385 -16.91 -32.71 3.15
N ASN A 386 -16.83 -31.49 3.68
CA ASN A 386 -16.71 -30.28 2.86
C ASN A 386 -17.96 -30.05 1.99
N ALA A 387 -19.13 -30.28 2.58
CA ALA A 387 -20.43 -30.35 1.90
C ALA A 387 -20.75 -29.16 0.98
N SER A 388 -20.11 -28.00 1.16
CA SER A 388 -20.25 -26.85 0.27
C SER A 388 -19.86 -27.13 -1.18
N PHE A 389 -18.90 -28.02 -1.43
CA PHE A 389 -18.48 -28.42 -2.77
C PHE A 389 -19.58 -29.28 -3.44
N ASP A 390 -19.94 -30.39 -2.81
CA ASP A 390 -20.89 -31.37 -3.35
C ASP A 390 -22.27 -30.76 -3.56
N THR A 391 -22.77 -30.05 -2.54
CA THR A 391 -24.07 -29.36 -2.64
C THR A 391 -24.06 -28.23 -3.66
N GLY A 392 -22.90 -27.64 -3.97
CA GLY A 392 -22.77 -26.65 -5.04
C GLY A 392 -23.05 -27.26 -6.41
N PHE A 393 -22.46 -28.43 -6.69
CA PHE A 393 -22.72 -29.19 -7.93
C PHE A 393 -24.17 -29.66 -8.02
N MET A 394 -24.70 -30.20 -6.92
CA MET A 394 -26.09 -30.64 -6.86
C MET A 394 -27.08 -29.48 -7.06
N ALA A 395 -26.85 -28.35 -6.41
CA ALA A 395 -27.68 -27.15 -6.57
C ALA A 395 -27.64 -26.65 -8.02
N ALA A 396 -26.46 -26.61 -8.64
CA ALA A 396 -26.32 -26.19 -10.03
C ALA A 396 -27.02 -27.17 -11.00
N ALA A 397 -26.90 -28.48 -10.79
CA ALA A 397 -27.60 -29.49 -11.57
C ALA A 397 -29.13 -29.38 -11.45
N CYS A 398 -29.61 -29.13 -10.22
CA CYS A 398 -31.02 -28.89 -9.94
C CYS A 398 -31.53 -27.59 -10.58
N GLU A 399 -30.79 -26.49 -10.48
CA GLU A 399 -31.12 -25.20 -11.08
C GLU A 399 -31.24 -25.31 -12.61
N ARG A 400 -30.28 -25.98 -13.27
CA ARG A 400 -30.32 -26.26 -14.71
C ARG A 400 -31.57 -27.04 -15.14
N SER A 401 -32.12 -27.84 -14.24
CA SER A 401 -33.21 -28.77 -14.52
C SER A 401 -34.56 -28.35 -13.94
N GLY A 402 -34.63 -27.17 -13.30
CA GLY A 402 -35.83 -26.68 -12.61
C GLY A 402 -36.27 -27.56 -11.42
N ILE A 403 -35.34 -28.31 -10.81
CA ILE A 403 -35.61 -29.15 -9.64
C ILE A 403 -35.39 -28.32 -8.38
N ARG A 404 -36.32 -28.38 -7.43
CA ARG A 404 -36.18 -27.72 -6.13
C ARG A 404 -35.14 -28.46 -5.28
N PHE A 405 -34.13 -27.75 -4.78
CA PHE A 405 -33.07 -28.31 -3.94
C PHE A 405 -32.90 -27.48 -2.67
N GLU A 406 -33.61 -27.86 -1.61
CA GLU A 406 -33.55 -27.20 -0.30
C GLU A 406 -33.40 -28.22 0.86
N PRO A 407 -32.45 -29.17 0.80
CA PRO A 407 -32.27 -30.15 1.86
C PRO A 407 -31.66 -29.51 3.12
N VAL A 408 -31.81 -30.19 4.25
CA VAL A 408 -31.00 -29.92 5.44
C VAL A 408 -29.64 -30.58 5.24
N VAL A 409 -28.56 -29.82 5.34
CA VAL A 409 -27.20 -30.27 5.03
C VAL A 409 -26.31 -30.18 6.26
N LEU A 410 -25.62 -31.27 6.59
CA LEU A 410 -24.57 -31.29 7.60
C LEU A 410 -23.18 -31.39 6.96
N ASP A 411 -22.22 -30.63 7.49
CA ASP A 411 -20.83 -30.65 7.03
C ASP A 411 -19.87 -31.23 8.08
N THR A 412 -19.39 -32.44 7.83
CA THR A 412 -18.45 -33.12 8.75
C THR A 412 -17.07 -32.48 8.79
N LEU A 413 -16.70 -31.66 7.81
CA LEU A 413 -15.46 -30.87 7.86
C LEU A 413 -15.53 -29.88 9.02
N VAL A 414 -16.64 -29.14 9.12
CA VAL A 414 -16.88 -28.17 10.20
C VAL A 414 -16.94 -28.87 11.55
N LEU A 415 -17.61 -30.02 11.63
CA LEU A 415 -17.64 -30.84 12.85
C LEU A 415 -16.23 -31.26 13.29
N SER A 416 -15.44 -31.81 12.36
CA SER A 416 -14.09 -32.29 12.68
C SER A 416 -13.17 -31.16 13.14
N GLN A 417 -13.27 -29.96 12.56
CA GLN A 417 -12.46 -28.78 12.95
C GLN A 417 -12.72 -28.31 14.38
N ARG A 418 -13.90 -28.63 14.92
CA ARG A 418 -14.34 -28.18 16.25
C ARG A 418 -14.24 -29.28 17.30
N LEU A 419 -14.52 -30.51 16.92
CA LEU A 419 -14.49 -31.68 17.82
C LEU A 419 -13.07 -32.25 17.96
N LEU A 420 -12.18 -32.03 16.98
CA LEU A 420 -10.81 -32.55 16.95
C LEU A 420 -9.78 -31.41 16.77
N PRO A 421 -9.69 -30.43 17.70
CA PRO A 421 -8.84 -29.24 17.55
C PRO A 421 -7.32 -29.53 17.47
N GLU A 422 -6.89 -30.73 17.84
CA GLU A 422 -5.51 -31.19 17.76
C GLU A 422 -5.03 -31.50 16.34
N LEU A 423 -5.96 -31.67 15.38
CA LEU A 423 -5.61 -31.92 13.98
C LEU A 423 -5.22 -30.62 13.27
N LYS A 424 -4.04 -30.63 12.62
CA LYS A 424 -3.60 -29.49 11.78
C LYS A 424 -4.31 -29.41 10.43
N ARG A 425 -4.85 -30.54 9.96
CA ARG A 425 -5.51 -30.70 8.66
C ARG A 425 -6.69 -31.63 8.84
N HIS A 426 -7.79 -31.34 8.17
CA HIS A 426 -9.06 -32.05 8.30
C HIS A 426 -9.52 -32.61 6.95
N LYS A 427 -8.62 -33.23 6.18
CA LYS A 427 -9.02 -33.99 4.98
C LYS A 427 -9.71 -35.29 5.41
N LEU A 428 -10.59 -35.83 4.55
CA LEU A 428 -11.38 -37.02 4.85
C LEU A 428 -10.51 -38.20 5.33
N ASP A 429 -9.43 -38.50 4.60
CA ASP A 429 -8.44 -39.53 4.90
C ASP A 429 -7.74 -39.32 6.26
N ILE A 430 -7.36 -38.07 6.56
CA ILE A 430 -6.67 -37.70 7.81
C ILE A 430 -7.60 -37.87 9.01
N VAL A 431 -8.85 -37.39 8.89
CA VAL A 431 -9.84 -37.48 9.97
C VAL A 431 -10.25 -38.93 10.18
N SER A 432 -10.50 -39.68 9.10
CA SER A 432 -10.82 -41.10 9.12
C SER A 432 -9.73 -41.91 9.85
N LYS A 433 -8.45 -41.67 9.50
CA LYS A 433 -7.31 -42.31 10.16
C LYS A 433 -7.20 -41.94 11.64
N HIS A 434 -7.42 -40.67 11.98
CA HIS A 434 -7.38 -40.21 13.38
C HIS A 434 -8.46 -40.88 14.22
N LEU A 435 -9.67 -41.05 13.67
CA LEU A 435 -10.80 -41.71 14.31
C LEU A 435 -10.68 -43.25 14.33
N GLY A 436 -9.60 -43.82 13.79
CA GLY A 436 -9.36 -45.26 13.75
C GLY A 436 -10.33 -46.02 12.84
N LEU A 437 -10.82 -45.39 11.77
CA LEU A 437 -11.70 -46.04 10.79
C LEU A 437 -10.88 -46.89 9.79
N PRO A 438 -11.49 -47.92 9.16
CA PRO A 438 -10.78 -48.76 8.18
C PRO A 438 -10.28 -47.99 6.94
N GLU A 439 -9.24 -48.53 6.29
CA GLU A 439 -8.78 -48.03 4.99
C GLU A 439 -9.88 -48.17 3.92
N PHE A 440 -9.96 -47.18 3.03
CA PHE A 440 -10.96 -47.08 1.97
C PHE A 440 -10.30 -46.53 0.69
N ASN A 441 -10.96 -46.71 -0.45
CA ASN A 441 -10.48 -46.18 -1.72
C ASN A 441 -11.00 -44.75 -1.92
N HIS A 442 -10.15 -43.78 -1.65
CA HIS A 442 -10.49 -42.36 -1.83
C HIS A 442 -10.72 -42.06 -3.33
N HIS A 443 -11.72 -41.22 -3.65
CA HIS A 443 -12.18 -40.89 -5.02
C HIS A 443 -13.14 -41.90 -5.66
N ARG A 444 -13.92 -42.58 -4.82
CA ARG A 444 -15.15 -43.26 -5.23
C ARG A 444 -16.29 -42.72 -4.36
N ALA A 445 -17.31 -42.14 -4.99
CA ALA A 445 -18.37 -41.45 -4.28
C ALA A 445 -19.07 -42.33 -3.22
N PHE A 446 -19.23 -43.63 -3.50
CA PHE A 446 -19.84 -44.54 -2.54
C PHE A 446 -18.95 -44.80 -1.31
N ASP A 447 -17.66 -45.04 -1.53
CA ASP A 447 -16.71 -45.38 -0.44
C ASP A 447 -16.51 -44.17 0.48
N ASP A 448 -16.42 -42.97 -0.09
CA ASP A 448 -16.27 -41.71 0.65
C ASP A 448 -17.54 -41.39 1.47
N ALA A 449 -18.74 -41.62 0.90
CA ALA A 449 -20.01 -41.51 1.63
C ALA A 449 -20.09 -42.48 2.82
N GLU A 450 -19.57 -43.70 2.69
CA GLU A 450 -19.53 -44.67 3.78
C GLU A 450 -18.58 -44.22 4.92
N VAL A 451 -17.45 -43.62 4.58
CA VAL A 451 -16.53 -43.02 5.58
C VAL A 451 -17.21 -41.88 6.31
N VAL A 452 -17.94 -41.01 5.62
CA VAL A 452 -18.71 -39.91 6.24
C VAL A 452 -19.74 -40.46 7.23
N ALA A 453 -20.46 -41.52 6.89
CA ALA A 453 -21.40 -42.18 7.80
C ALA A 453 -20.70 -42.71 9.07
N ARG A 454 -19.53 -43.35 8.90
CA ARG A 454 -18.71 -43.86 10.02
C ARG A 454 -18.08 -42.77 10.87
N MET A 455 -17.72 -41.63 10.28
CA MET A 455 -17.26 -40.45 11.03
C MET A 455 -18.39 -39.93 11.94
N MET A 456 -19.62 -39.91 11.45
CA MET A 456 -20.77 -39.50 12.26
C MET A 456 -21.05 -40.45 13.43
N GLU A 457 -20.76 -41.75 13.31
CA GLU A 457 -20.78 -42.68 14.45
C GLU A 457 -19.88 -42.21 15.60
N ARG A 458 -18.75 -41.58 15.29
CA ARG A 458 -17.82 -41.03 16.30
C ARG A 458 -18.23 -39.62 16.76
N PHE A 459 -18.73 -38.78 15.86
CA PHE A 459 -19.09 -37.40 16.19
C PHE A 459 -20.41 -37.27 16.97
N ILE A 460 -21.40 -38.14 16.74
CA ILE A 460 -22.68 -38.08 17.46
C ILE A 460 -22.47 -38.19 18.99
N PRO A 461 -21.73 -39.18 19.53
CA PRO A 461 -21.42 -39.26 20.96
C PRO A 461 -20.67 -38.03 21.48
N MET A 462 -19.74 -37.47 20.70
CA MET A 462 -19.00 -36.27 21.08
C MET A 462 -19.91 -35.04 21.15
N LEU A 463 -20.86 -34.90 20.24
CA LEU A 463 -21.86 -33.82 20.26
C LEU A 463 -22.80 -33.97 21.47
N GLN A 464 -23.24 -35.19 21.76
CA GLN A 464 -24.07 -35.52 22.93
C GLN A 464 -23.35 -35.22 24.25
N SER A 465 -22.06 -35.53 24.37
CA SER A 465 -21.28 -35.23 25.59
C SER A 465 -21.18 -33.73 25.87
N HIS A 466 -21.40 -32.89 24.88
CA HIS A 466 -21.43 -31.43 25.00
C HIS A 466 -22.85 -30.85 25.03
N GLY A 467 -23.88 -31.71 25.11
CA GLY A 467 -25.27 -31.33 25.35
C GLY A 467 -26.11 -31.10 24.10
N ALA A 468 -25.73 -31.62 22.92
CA ALA A 468 -26.61 -31.63 21.75
C ALA A 468 -27.58 -32.83 21.83
N GLU A 469 -28.89 -32.57 21.83
CA GLU A 469 -29.93 -33.61 21.77
C GLU A 469 -30.56 -33.72 20.38
N ARG A 470 -30.57 -32.61 19.64
CA ARG A 470 -31.18 -32.45 18.32
C ARG A 470 -30.18 -31.95 17.30
N VAL A 471 -30.50 -32.15 16.02
CA VAL A 471 -29.70 -31.61 14.90
C VAL A 471 -29.58 -30.08 15.00
N ALA A 472 -30.64 -29.38 15.40
CA ALA A 472 -30.64 -27.93 15.62
C ALA A 472 -29.68 -27.45 16.74
N ASP A 473 -29.28 -28.33 17.67
CA ASP A 473 -28.42 -27.97 18.79
C ASP A 473 -26.93 -27.96 18.41
N ILE A 474 -26.56 -28.62 17.31
CA ILE A 474 -25.18 -28.86 16.89
C ILE A 474 -24.40 -27.54 16.85
N ASP A 475 -24.86 -26.54 16.10
CA ASP A 475 -24.13 -25.27 15.98
C ASP A 475 -24.00 -24.53 17.31
N GLY A 476 -25.02 -24.61 18.17
CA GLY A 476 -24.98 -24.06 19.52
C GLY A 476 -23.91 -24.71 20.41
N VAL A 477 -23.69 -26.02 20.24
CA VAL A 477 -22.63 -26.78 20.92
C VAL A 477 -21.26 -26.46 20.35
N LEU A 478 -21.09 -26.48 19.02
CA LEU A 478 -19.82 -26.17 18.37
C LEU A 478 -19.33 -24.75 18.70
N ARG A 479 -20.25 -23.80 18.87
CA ARG A 479 -19.93 -22.44 19.32
C ARG A 479 -19.31 -22.41 20.71
N LYS A 480 -19.78 -23.25 21.64
CA LYS A 480 -19.21 -23.36 23.00
C LYS A 480 -17.83 -24.04 23.00
N LEU A 481 -17.60 -24.94 22.05
CA LEU A 481 -16.33 -25.66 21.88
C LEU A 481 -15.23 -24.82 21.22
N SER A 482 -15.56 -23.64 20.71
CA SER A 482 -14.66 -22.88 19.84
C SER A 482 -13.53 -22.18 20.60
N GLY A 483 -12.35 -22.79 20.56
CA GLY A 483 -11.10 -22.07 20.26
C GLY A 483 -11.04 -21.69 18.78
N ALA A 484 -10.22 -20.70 18.42
CA ALA A 484 -10.11 -20.17 17.06
C ALA A 484 -9.67 -21.24 16.04
N GLY A 485 -10.62 -21.86 15.33
CA GLY A 485 -10.33 -22.61 14.11
C GLY A 485 -9.64 -21.71 13.09
N THR A 486 -8.82 -22.30 12.21
CA THR A 486 -8.06 -21.58 11.17
C THR A 486 -8.99 -21.00 10.11
N ARG A 487 -9.48 -19.78 10.34
CA ARG A 487 -10.29 -19.03 9.37
C ARG A 487 -9.43 -18.60 8.18
N LYS A 488 -9.97 -18.72 6.96
CA LYS A 488 -9.30 -18.28 5.71
C LYS A 488 -9.09 -16.77 5.77
N VAL A 489 -7.84 -16.35 5.63
CA VAL A 489 -7.47 -14.94 5.45
C VAL A 489 -7.78 -14.56 4.01
N ARG A 490 -8.43 -13.41 3.83
CA ARG A 490 -8.84 -12.84 2.55
C ARG A 490 -8.34 -11.42 2.44
N HIS A 491 -8.43 -10.81 1.26
CA HIS A 491 -8.13 -9.39 1.09
C HIS A 491 -9.39 -8.52 1.23
N ILE A 492 -9.18 -7.26 1.60
CA ILE A 492 -10.23 -6.23 1.68
C ILE A 492 -9.65 -4.86 1.37
N SER A 493 -10.34 -4.04 0.58
CA SER A 493 -9.91 -2.67 0.30
C SER A 493 -10.55 -1.73 1.31
N LEU A 494 -9.74 -0.96 2.03
CA LEU A 494 -10.23 0.05 2.98
C LEU A 494 -9.77 1.42 2.51
N LEU A 495 -10.69 2.26 2.07
CA LEU A 495 -10.40 3.65 1.70
C LEU A 495 -10.88 4.60 2.79
N VAL A 496 -10.09 5.62 3.07
CA VAL A 496 -10.38 6.65 4.06
C VAL A 496 -11.27 7.71 3.43
N ARG A 497 -12.46 7.88 4.02
CA ARG A 497 -13.41 8.91 3.62
C ARG A 497 -13.09 10.27 4.23
N ASN A 498 -12.69 10.31 5.50
CA ASN A 498 -12.47 11.55 6.26
C ASN A 498 -11.49 11.36 7.41
N LYS A 499 -11.21 12.41 8.20
CA LYS A 499 -10.28 12.35 9.35
C LYS A 499 -10.65 11.30 10.41
N VAL A 500 -11.95 11.01 10.61
CA VAL A 500 -12.39 9.94 11.54
C VAL A 500 -11.97 8.58 10.99
N GLY A 501 -12.18 8.37 9.69
CA GLY A 501 -11.70 7.21 8.95
C GLY A 501 -10.19 7.03 9.06
N LEU A 502 -9.40 8.09 8.90
CA LEU A 502 -7.94 8.01 9.00
C LEU A 502 -7.49 7.48 10.37
N LYS A 503 -8.08 8.03 11.44
CA LYS A 503 -7.82 7.58 12.81
C LYS A 503 -8.26 6.14 13.03
N ASN A 504 -9.41 5.73 12.49
CA ASN A 504 -9.90 4.36 12.58
C ASN A 504 -9.01 3.39 11.79
N LEU A 505 -8.55 3.76 10.60
CA LEU A 505 -7.59 2.99 9.82
C LEU A 505 -6.28 2.77 10.60
N TYR A 506 -5.73 3.82 11.22
CA TYR A 506 -4.55 3.67 12.07
C TYR A 506 -4.78 2.74 13.26
N LYS A 507 -5.96 2.77 13.89
CA LYS A 507 -6.32 1.82 14.95
C LYS A 507 -6.40 0.37 14.44
N LEU A 508 -6.98 0.17 13.25
CA LEU A 508 -7.11 -1.14 12.62
C LEU A 508 -5.74 -1.73 12.29
N ILE A 509 -4.87 -0.96 11.65
CA ILE A 509 -3.48 -1.35 11.36
C ILE A 509 -2.72 -1.64 12.67
N SER A 510 -2.83 -0.77 13.68
CA SER A 510 -2.14 -0.99 14.96
C SER A 510 -2.61 -2.29 15.63
N ALA A 511 -3.93 -2.53 15.67
CA ALA A 511 -4.48 -3.73 16.28
C ALA A 511 -4.14 -5.00 15.48
N SER A 512 -4.06 -4.91 14.15
CA SER A 512 -3.73 -6.05 13.31
C SER A 512 -2.28 -6.51 13.49
N TYR A 513 -1.33 -5.58 13.73
CA TYR A 513 0.06 -5.92 14.09
C TYR A 513 0.26 -6.30 15.56
N LEU A 514 -0.45 -5.65 16.50
CA LEU A 514 -0.19 -5.84 17.93
C LEU A 514 -1.00 -6.96 18.58
N LYS A 515 -2.23 -7.22 18.11
CA LYS A 515 -3.18 -8.14 18.77
C LYS A 515 -3.61 -9.32 17.92
N HIS A 516 -3.67 -9.13 16.61
CA HIS A 516 -4.23 -10.12 15.68
C HIS A 516 -3.21 -10.61 14.65
N TYR A 517 -1.93 -10.34 14.88
CA TYR A 517 -0.87 -10.75 13.97
C TYR A 517 -0.70 -12.26 14.01
N SER A 518 -0.56 -12.86 12.83
CA SER A 518 -0.21 -14.28 12.67
C SER A 518 0.94 -14.38 11.66
N ARG A 519 0.70 -14.93 10.47
CA ARG A 519 1.60 -14.77 9.33
C ARG A 519 1.49 -13.38 8.71
N ASN A 520 0.29 -12.79 8.78
CA ASN A 520 -0.07 -11.48 8.25
C ASN A 520 -0.73 -10.64 9.36
N PRO A 521 -0.76 -9.31 9.25
CA PRO A 521 -1.49 -8.43 10.17
C PRO A 521 -3.01 -8.50 9.89
N ILE A 522 -3.71 -9.39 10.60
CA ILE A 522 -5.13 -9.69 10.32
C ILE A 522 -6.08 -8.66 10.95
N ILE A 523 -7.11 -8.26 10.21
CA ILE A 523 -8.24 -7.44 10.64
C ILE A 523 -9.50 -8.33 10.75
N PRO A 524 -9.95 -8.65 11.97
CA PRO A 524 -11.23 -9.33 12.16
C PRO A 524 -12.42 -8.43 11.77
N ARG A 525 -13.46 -8.99 11.15
CA ARG A 525 -14.70 -8.27 10.81
C ARG A 525 -15.33 -7.56 12.00
N SER A 526 -15.39 -8.19 13.18
CA SER A 526 -15.94 -7.61 14.40
C SER A 526 -15.19 -6.35 14.84
N LEU A 527 -13.88 -6.31 14.59
CA LEU A 527 -13.06 -5.12 14.85
C LEU A 527 -13.29 -4.05 13.77
N LEU A 528 -13.35 -4.45 12.51
CA LEU A 528 -13.64 -3.57 11.39
C LEU A 528 -15.00 -2.88 11.54
N GLU A 529 -16.05 -3.61 11.91
CA GLU A 529 -17.38 -3.02 12.12
C GLU A 529 -17.39 -1.97 13.24
N ARG A 530 -16.63 -2.18 14.33
CA ARG A 530 -16.46 -1.17 15.40
C ARG A 530 -15.72 0.09 14.95
N HIS A 531 -14.91 0.00 13.91
CA HIS A 531 -14.10 1.09 13.37
C HIS A 531 -14.47 1.47 11.93
N ARG A 532 -15.68 1.10 11.47
CA ARG A 532 -16.13 1.32 10.10
C ARG A 532 -16.37 2.79 9.77
N GLU A 533 -16.74 3.58 10.77
CA GLU A 533 -17.06 5.01 10.57
C GLU A 533 -15.92 5.74 9.86
N GLY A 534 -16.26 6.45 8.78
CA GLY A 534 -15.31 7.20 7.97
C GLY A 534 -14.49 6.34 7.00
N LEU A 535 -14.80 5.06 6.82
CA LEU A 535 -14.16 4.18 5.84
C LEU A 535 -15.15 3.79 4.73
N LEU A 536 -14.63 3.56 3.53
CA LEU A 536 -15.32 2.89 2.42
C LEU A 536 -14.66 1.53 2.19
N ILE A 537 -15.48 0.49 2.14
CA ILE A 537 -15.04 -0.91 2.11
C ILE A 537 -15.28 -1.51 0.72
N GLY A 538 -14.20 -1.84 0.02
CA GLY A 538 -14.20 -2.52 -1.27
C GLY A 538 -13.99 -4.02 -1.15
N SER A 539 -14.46 -4.77 -2.15
CA SER A 539 -14.39 -6.23 -2.15
C SER A 539 -13.00 -6.81 -2.44
N ALA A 540 -12.03 -5.98 -2.82
CA ALA A 540 -10.65 -6.32 -3.18
C ALA A 540 -10.52 -7.24 -4.40
N CYS A 541 -9.35 -7.89 -4.49
CA CYS A 541 -8.92 -8.75 -5.59
C CYS A 541 -9.56 -10.16 -5.57
N GLU A 542 -8.97 -11.10 -6.28
CA GLU A 542 -9.40 -12.49 -6.35
C GLU A 542 -9.25 -13.23 -5.01
N ALA A 543 -8.35 -12.76 -4.15
CA ALA A 543 -8.24 -13.21 -2.76
C ALA A 543 -9.31 -12.58 -1.83
N GLY A 544 -10.17 -11.70 -2.35
CA GLY A 544 -11.30 -11.09 -1.67
C GLY A 544 -12.48 -12.04 -1.47
N GLU A 545 -13.34 -11.75 -0.48
CA GLU A 545 -14.46 -12.63 -0.09
C GLU A 545 -15.54 -12.76 -1.18
N VAL A 546 -15.82 -11.68 -1.90
CA VAL A 546 -16.83 -11.67 -2.97
C VAL A 546 -16.37 -12.51 -4.15
N PHE A 547 -15.15 -12.29 -4.65
CA PHE A 547 -14.62 -13.02 -5.80
C PHE A 547 -14.42 -14.51 -5.47
N ASP A 548 -13.87 -14.83 -4.29
CA ASP A 548 -13.76 -16.21 -3.77
C ASP A 548 -15.13 -16.92 -3.76
N ALA A 549 -16.19 -16.24 -3.34
CA ALA A 549 -17.54 -16.77 -3.33
C ALA A 549 -18.11 -16.97 -4.75
N VAL A 550 -17.85 -16.05 -5.67
CA VAL A 550 -18.25 -16.18 -7.08
C VAL A 550 -17.53 -17.35 -7.75
N LEU A 551 -16.22 -17.48 -7.53
CA LEU A 551 -15.36 -18.51 -8.10
C LEU A 551 -15.82 -19.92 -7.70
N ARG A 552 -16.14 -20.14 -6.41
CA ARG A 552 -16.65 -21.45 -5.93
C ARG A 552 -18.11 -21.75 -6.29
N GLY A 553 -18.78 -20.85 -7.01
CA GLY A 553 -20.17 -21.06 -7.40
C GLY A 553 -21.20 -20.86 -6.28
N ALA A 554 -20.94 -19.99 -5.29
CA ALA A 554 -21.85 -19.80 -4.16
C ALA A 554 -23.30 -19.46 -4.59
N PRO A 555 -24.33 -19.98 -3.89
CA PRO A 555 -25.73 -19.67 -4.18
C PRO A 555 -26.03 -18.17 -4.10
N GLY A 556 -27.02 -17.69 -4.87
CA GLY A 556 -27.35 -16.26 -4.96
C GLY A 556 -27.64 -15.60 -3.60
N ALA A 557 -28.31 -16.29 -2.68
CA ALA A 557 -28.58 -15.77 -1.33
C ALA A 557 -27.29 -15.56 -0.51
N GLU A 558 -26.32 -16.48 -0.65
CA GLU A 558 -25.04 -16.37 0.03
C GLU A 558 -24.19 -15.24 -0.55
N LEU A 559 -24.13 -15.15 -1.90
CA LEU A 559 -23.46 -14.05 -2.58
C LEU A 559 -23.99 -12.69 -2.17
N LYS A 560 -25.33 -12.53 -2.13
CA LYS A 560 -25.98 -11.30 -1.69
C LYS A 560 -25.62 -10.96 -0.25
N ARG A 561 -25.63 -11.93 0.65
CA ARG A 561 -25.26 -11.74 2.07
C ARG A 561 -23.81 -11.26 2.21
N ILE A 562 -22.87 -11.88 1.50
CA ILE A 562 -21.45 -11.49 1.52
C ILE A 562 -21.27 -10.09 0.94
N ALA A 563 -21.73 -9.87 -0.29
CA ALA A 563 -21.56 -8.61 -1.00
C ALA A 563 -22.29 -7.44 -0.30
N SER A 564 -23.35 -7.71 0.48
CA SER A 564 -24.08 -6.70 1.28
C SER A 564 -23.19 -5.95 2.29
N PHE A 565 -22.07 -6.52 2.72
CA PHE A 565 -21.14 -5.88 3.66
C PHE A 565 -20.32 -4.72 3.05
N TYR A 566 -20.08 -4.74 1.74
CA TYR A 566 -19.15 -3.84 1.05
C TYR A 566 -19.83 -2.56 0.57
N ASP A 567 -19.15 -1.42 0.55
CA ASP A 567 -19.71 -0.16 0.03
C ASP A 567 -19.64 -0.10 -1.51
N TYR A 568 -18.63 -0.76 -2.09
CA TYR A 568 -18.46 -0.92 -3.53
C TYR A 568 -17.87 -2.29 -3.86
N ILE A 569 -18.08 -2.75 -5.09
CA ILE A 569 -17.64 -4.07 -5.56
C ILE A 569 -16.61 -3.88 -6.67
N GLU A 570 -15.48 -4.56 -6.55
CA GLU A 570 -14.35 -4.47 -7.46
C GLU A 570 -14.36 -5.59 -8.50
N VAL A 571 -13.94 -5.25 -9.72
CA VAL A 571 -13.56 -6.18 -10.78
C VAL A 571 -12.21 -5.75 -11.34
N MET A 572 -11.42 -6.72 -11.79
CA MET A 572 -10.06 -6.50 -12.28
C MET A 572 -9.89 -7.03 -13.70
N PRO A 573 -8.89 -6.51 -14.47
CA PRO A 573 -8.52 -7.07 -15.75
C PRO A 573 -8.35 -8.58 -15.68
N ILE A 574 -8.75 -9.31 -16.72
CA ILE A 574 -8.68 -10.78 -16.71
C ILE A 574 -7.24 -11.28 -16.56
N ALA A 575 -6.27 -10.47 -16.97
CA ALA A 575 -4.85 -10.78 -16.84
C ALA A 575 -4.43 -11.00 -15.37
N ASN A 576 -5.05 -10.30 -14.42
CA ASN A 576 -4.78 -10.48 -12.98
C ASN A 576 -5.13 -11.90 -12.52
N ASN A 577 -6.11 -12.53 -13.19
CA ASN A 577 -6.67 -13.83 -12.84
C ASN A 577 -6.28 -14.94 -13.83
N ARG A 578 -5.32 -14.69 -14.73
CA ARG A 578 -4.95 -15.64 -15.79
C ARG A 578 -4.37 -16.94 -15.23
N PHE A 579 -3.77 -16.90 -14.05
CA PHE A 579 -3.30 -18.09 -13.33
C PHE A 579 -4.41 -19.11 -13.03
N LEU A 580 -5.67 -18.67 -12.95
CA LEU A 580 -6.83 -19.57 -12.78
C LEU A 580 -7.12 -20.38 -14.06
N VAL A 581 -6.80 -19.84 -15.23
CA VAL A 581 -6.88 -20.58 -16.49
C VAL A 581 -5.75 -21.59 -16.56
N GLU A 582 -4.54 -21.15 -16.23
CA GLU A 582 -3.33 -21.98 -16.28
C GLU A 582 -3.36 -23.17 -15.32
N ASN A 583 -3.97 -23.01 -14.15
CA ASN A 583 -4.12 -24.09 -13.17
C ASN A 583 -5.37 -24.96 -13.39
N GLY A 584 -6.17 -24.67 -14.43
CA GLY A 584 -7.37 -25.41 -14.78
C GLY A 584 -8.61 -25.13 -13.94
N THR A 585 -8.58 -24.13 -13.04
CA THR A 585 -9.77 -23.72 -12.26
C THR A 585 -10.82 -23.05 -13.16
N VAL A 586 -10.36 -22.29 -14.16
CA VAL A 586 -11.19 -21.64 -15.18
C VAL A 586 -10.79 -22.16 -16.55
N ARG A 587 -11.73 -22.31 -17.48
CA ARG A 587 -11.48 -22.93 -18.77
C ARG A 587 -10.59 -22.08 -19.69
N ASP A 588 -10.90 -20.80 -19.80
CA ASP A 588 -10.31 -19.87 -20.77
C ASP A 588 -10.57 -18.40 -20.34
N ASP A 589 -10.07 -17.47 -21.15
CA ASP A 589 -10.25 -16.03 -20.96
C ASP A 589 -11.74 -15.63 -20.91
N GLU A 590 -12.64 -16.34 -21.60
CA GLU A 590 -14.07 -16.07 -21.56
C GLU A 590 -14.70 -16.49 -20.23
N GLY A 591 -14.23 -17.60 -19.64
CA GLY A 591 -14.58 -17.99 -18.28
C GLY A 591 -14.24 -16.90 -17.24
N LEU A 592 -13.09 -16.23 -17.38
CA LEU A 592 -12.71 -15.11 -16.52
C LEU A 592 -13.65 -13.91 -16.70
N ARG A 593 -14.03 -13.60 -17.94
CA ARG A 593 -15.03 -12.55 -18.24
C ARG A 593 -16.39 -12.89 -17.66
N ASP A 594 -16.80 -14.16 -17.68
CA ASP A 594 -18.05 -14.61 -17.07
C ASP A 594 -18.08 -14.46 -15.55
N LEU A 595 -16.94 -14.69 -14.87
CA LEU A 595 -16.80 -14.38 -13.45
C LEU A 595 -17.00 -12.88 -13.21
N ASN A 596 -16.34 -12.01 -13.99
CA ASN A 596 -16.50 -10.57 -13.89
C ASN A 596 -17.94 -10.12 -14.20
N ARG A 597 -18.63 -10.71 -15.19
CA ARG A 597 -20.05 -10.45 -15.46
C ARG A 597 -20.94 -10.90 -14.30
N ARG A 598 -20.61 -12.01 -13.62
CA ARG A 598 -21.36 -12.47 -12.44
C ARG A 598 -21.18 -11.51 -11.27
N VAL A 599 -19.98 -10.99 -11.05
CA VAL A 599 -19.72 -9.92 -10.06
C VAL A 599 -20.50 -8.65 -10.43
N ALA A 600 -20.50 -8.24 -11.70
CA ALA A 600 -21.25 -7.08 -12.18
C ALA A 600 -22.77 -7.21 -11.96
N ARG A 601 -23.34 -8.39 -12.26
CA ARG A 601 -24.75 -8.69 -11.97
C ARG A 601 -25.06 -8.60 -10.48
N LEU A 602 -24.19 -9.18 -9.63
CA LEU A 602 -24.35 -9.12 -8.19
C LEU A 602 -24.32 -7.68 -7.65
N ALA A 603 -23.41 -6.84 -8.17
CA ALA A 603 -23.35 -5.43 -7.81
C ALA A 603 -24.63 -4.68 -8.23
N ALA A 604 -25.12 -4.92 -9.45
CA ALA A 604 -26.36 -4.33 -9.94
C ALA A 604 -27.60 -4.75 -9.11
N GLU A 605 -27.72 -6.04 -8.78
CA GLU A 605 -28.83 -6.56 -7.96
C GLU A 605 -28.86 -6.00 -6.53
N LEU A 606 -27.71 -5.56 -6.00
CA LEU A 606 -27.58 -4.94 -4.69
C LEU A 606 -27.53 -3.41 -4.73
N GLU A 607 -27.65 -2.81 -5.92
CA GLU A 607 -27.52 -1.37 -6.17
C GLU A 607 -26.19 -0.79 -5.64
N LYS A 608 -25.10 -1.57 -5.78
CA LYS A 608 -23.76 -1.15 -5.35
C LYS A 608 -22.92 -0.69 -6.53
N PRO A 609 -22.07 0.34 -6.35
CA PRO A 609 -21.12 0.74 -7.38
C PRO A 609 -20.19 -0.42 -7.73
N LEU A 610 -20.18 -0.80 -9.00
CA LEU A 610 -19.14 -1.66 -9.59
C LEU A 610 -17.97 -0.77 -10.00
N VAL A 611 -16.75 -1.10 -9.59
CA VAL A 611 -15.54 -0.34 -9.97
C VAL A 611 -14.51 -1.27 -10.60
N ALA A 612 -13.90 -0.82 -11.69
CA ALA A 612 -12.81 -1.51 -12.36
C ALA A 612 -11.47 -0.99 -11.82
N THR A 613 -10.71 -1.84 -11.13
CA THR A 613 -9.43 -1.48 -10.51
C THR A 613 -8.27 -2.24 -11.14
N GLY A 614 -7.07 -1.66 -11.09
CA GLY A 614 -5.88 -2.21 -11.76
C GLY A 614 -5.10 -3.22 -10.94
N ASP A 615 -5.22 -3.19 -9.60
CA ASP A 615 -4.35 -3.90 -8.66
C ASP A 615 -2.87 -3.63 -8.96
N VAL A 616 -2.52 -2.35 -9.06
CA VAL A 616 -1.27 -1.92 -9.68
C VAL A 616 -0.08 -2.21 -8.79
N HIS A 617 0.96 -2.87 -9.30
CA HIS A 617 2.20 -3.20 -8.59
C HIS A 617 3.46 -2.53 -9.18
N PHE A 618 3.36 -2.04 -10.41
CA PHE A 618 4.43 -1.35 -11.15
C PHE A 618 3.84 -0.37 -12.18
N LEU A 619 4.63 0.57 -12.72
CA LEU A 619 4.08 1.67 -13.53
C LEU A 619 3.89 1.29 -15.00
N ASP A 620 4.90 0.66 -15.60
CA ASP A 620 4.91 0.34 -17.03
C ASP A 620 5.01 -1.18 -17.25
N PRO A 621 4.46 -1.73 -18.34
CA PRO A 621 4.52 -3.17 -18.63
C PRO A 621 5.95 -3.74 -18.54
N LYS A 622 6.94 -2.97 -18.99
CA LYS A 622 8.37 -3.32 -18.97
C LYS A 622 8.95 -3.50 -17.55
N ASP A 623 8.32 -2.94 -16.51
CA ASP A 623 8.80 -3.02 -15.13
C ASP A 623 8.46 -4.38 -14.47
N GLU A 624 7.64 -5.21 -15.11
CA GLU A 624 7.25 -6.54 -14.65
C GLU A 624 8.45 -7.43 -14.29
N ILE A 625 9.53 -7.34 -15.08
CA ILE A 625 10.74 -8.15 -14.90
C ILE A 625 11.32 -8.01 -13.49
N TYR A 626 11.21 -6.84 -12.88
CA TYR A 626 11.74 -6.60 -11.54
C TYR A 626 10.90 -7.32 -10.48
N ARG A 627 9.57 -7.35 -10.63
CA ARG A 627 8.68 -8.11 -9.75
C ARG A 627 8.91 -9.60 -9.92
N ARG A 628 9.14 -10.05 -11.15
CA ARG A 628 9.53 -11.43 -11.46
C ARG A 628 10.75 -11.89 -10.66
N ILE A 629 11.78 -11.06 -10.61
CA ILE A 629 13.01 -11.30 -9.83
C ILE A 629 12.69 -11.39 -8.32
N LEU A 630 11.84 -10.50 -7.79
CA LEU A 630 11.44 -10.54 -6.38
C LEU A 630 10.67 -11.82 -6.02
N GLN A 631 9.73 -12.24 -6.87
CA GLN A 631 8.95 -13.45 -6.66
C GLN A 631 9.83 -14.71 -6.73
N ALA A 632 10.78 -14.75 -7.67
CA ALA A 632 11.75 -15.83 -7.78
C ALA A 632 12.62 -15.95 -6.52
N ALA A 633 13.06 -14.81 -5.96
CA ALA A 633 13.80 -14.78 -4.69
C ALA A 633 12.98 -15.33 -3.50
N LYS A 634 11.65 -15.16 -3.52
CA LYS A 634 10.72 -15.75 -2.53
C LYS A 634 10.36 -17.20 -2.81
N LYS A 635 10.92 -17.82 -3.87
CA LYS A 635 10.66 -19.20 -4.30
C LYS A 635 9.18 -19.46 -4.64
N PHE A 636 8.52 -18.45 -5.21
CA PHE A 636 7.20 -18.64 -5.81
C PHE A 636 7.32 -19.59 -7.01
N SER A 637 6.50 -20.63 -7.04
CA SER A 637 6.54 -21.68 -8.08
C SER A 637 6.17 -21.17 -9.48
N ASP A 638 5.51 -20.02 -9.51
CA ASP A 638 4.99 -19.31 -10.67
C ASP A 638 5.76 -18.01 -10.95
N ALA A 639 6.91 -17.80 -10.30
CA ALA A 639 7.68 -16.57 -10.46
C ALA A 639 8.09 -16.27 -11.90
N ASP A 640 8.24 -17.26 -12.78
CA ASP A 640 8.63 -17.03 -14.18
C ASP A 640 7.47 -16.60 -15.09
N ARG A 641 6.24 -16.48 -14.56
CA ARG A 641 5.04 -16.18 -15.35
C ARG A 641 4.81 -14.68 -15.52
N GLU A 642 4.20 -14.30 -16.65
CA GLU A 642 3.74 -12.93 -16.88
C GLU A 642 2.49 -12.66 -16.02
N ASN A 643 2.52 -11.56 -15.27
CA ASN A 643 1.42 -11.02 -14.49
C ASN A 643 1.39 -9.49 -14.65
N PRO A 644 0.69 -8.97 -15.68
CA PRO A 644 0.74 -7.56 -16.07
C PRO A 644 -0.13 -6.68 -15.16
N LEU A 645 0.35 -6.45 -13.94
CA LEU A 645 -0.20 -5.55 -12.93
C LEU A 645 0.37 -4.12 -13.04
N TYR A 646 0.49 -3.61 -14.27
CA TYR A 646 0.97 -2.25 -14.51
C TYR A 646 -0.14 -1.21 -14.38
N TYR A 647 0.23 0.05 -14.20
CA TYR A 647 -0.73 1.15 -14.18
C TYR A 647 -1.32 1.36 -15.58
N ARG A 648 -2.52 0.85 -15.84
CA ARG A 648 -3.21 1.00 -17.13
C ARG A 648 -3.64 2.45 -17.36
N THR A 649 -3.87 2.86 -18.61
CA THR A 649 -4.54 4.12 -18.96
C THR A 649 -6.06 3.94 -18.98
N THR A 650 -6.83 5.03 -18.97
CA THR A 650 -8.29 5.01 -19.06
C THR A 650 -8.76 4.26 -20.32
N GLU A 651 -8.11 4.49 -21.46
CA GLU A 651 -8.44 3.80 -22.73
C GLU A 651 -8.17 2.30 -22.65
N GLU A 652 -7.03 1.89 -22.09
CA GLU A 652 -6.71 0.46 -21.89
C GLU A 652 -7.72 -0.22 -20.98
N MET A 653 -8.21 0.45 -19.93
CA MET A 653 -9.25 -0.10 -19.06
C MET A 653 -10.62 -0.16 -19.75
N LEU A 654 -10.98 0.83 -20.56
CA LEU A 654 -12.23 0.78 -21.34
C LEU A 654 -12.20 -0.37 -22.36
N GLU A 655 -11.06 -0.59 -23.01
CA GLU A 655 -10.87 -1.71 -23.94
C GLU A 655 -10.95 -3.06 -23.21
N GLU A 656 -10.22 -3.19 -22.09
CA GLU A 656 -10.21 -4.39 -21.25
C GLU A 656 -11.63 -4.81 -20.84
N PHE A 657 -12.46 -3.87 -20.38
CA PHE A 657 -13.79 -4.17 -19.84
C PHE A 657 -14.94 -4.04 -20.84
N ALA A 658 -14.65 -3.87 -22.14
CA ALA A 658 -15.67 -3.66 -23.18
C ALA A 658 -16.74 -4.77 -23.21
N TYR A 659 -16.38 -6.00 -22.81
CA TYR A 659 -17.27 -7.17 -22.76
C TYR A 659 -18.40 -7.08 -21.71
N LEU A 660 -18.38 -6.09 -20.80
CA LEU A 660 -19.48 -5.81 -19.87
C LEU A 660 -20.63 -5.04 -20.53
N GLY A 661 -20.42 -4.53 -21.75
CA GLY A 661 -21.34 -3.64 -22.44
C GLY A 661 -21.02 -2.17 -22.15
N GLN A 662 -21.31 -1.30 -23.13
CA GLN A 662 -20.85 0.09 -23.16
C GLN A 662 -21.15 0.87 -21.87
N ARG A 663 -22.40 0.78 -21.38
CA ARG A 663 -22.82 1.51 -20.17
C ARG A 663 -22.10 1.01 -18.92
N THR A 664 -22.16 -0.29 -18.63
CA THR A 664 -21.57 -0.87 -17.43
C THR A 664 -20.05 -0.73 -17.42
N CYS A 665 -19.39 -0.88 -18.59
CA CYS A 665 -17.96 -0.61 -18.75
C CYS A 665 -17.61 0.84 -18.41
N TYR A 666 -18.33 1.80 -18.98
CA TYR A 666 -18.10 3.22 -18.71
C TYR A 666 -18.32 3.57 -17.24
N GLU A 667 -19.41 3.09 -16.66
CA GLU A 667 -19.73 3.29 -15.24
C GLU A 667 -18.65 2.67 -14.35
N ALA A 668 -18.18 1.45 -14.64
CA ALA A 668 -17.18 0.76 -13.83
C ALA A 668 -15.78 1.38 -13.95
N VAL A 669 -15.38 1.84 -15.14
CA VAL A 669 -14.03 2.38 -15.39
C VAL A 669 -13.92 3.86 -15.02
N ILE A 670 -14.96 4.66 -15.27
CA ILE A 670 -14.89 6.12 -15.11
C ILE A 670 -15.83 6.60 -14.01
N THR A 671 -17.14 6.40 -14.17
CA THR A 671 -18.14 7.09 -13.32
C THR A 671 -18.05 6.68 -11.86
N ASN A 672 -18.03 5.38 -11.56
CA ASN A 672 -18.04 4.88 -10.18
C ASN A 672 -16.69 5.11 -9.48
N PRO A 673 -15.51 4.91 -10.10
CA PRO A 673 -14.25 5.27 -9.46
C PRO A 673 -14.13 6.75 -9.11
N ASN A 674 -14.57 7.65 -10.01
CA ASN A 674 -14.64 9.08 -9.71
C ASN A 674 -15.64 9.37 -8.58
N ARG A 675 -16.82 8.73 -8.59
CA ARG A 675 -17.80 8.87 -7.49
C ARG A 675 -17.22 8.44 -6.14
N ILE A 676 -16.47 7.34 -6.07
CA ILE A 676 -15.78 6.92 -4.84
C ILE A 676 -14.71 7.95 -4.45
N ALA A 677 -13.96 8.48 -5.41
CA ALA A 677 -12.99 9.54 -5.15
C ALA A 677 -13.66 10.80 -4.56
N ASP A 678 -14.82 11.20 -5.08
CA ASP A 678 -15.59 12.37 -4.61
C ASP A 678 -16.12 12.18 -3.19
N MET A 679 -16.40 10.94 -2.78
CA MET A 679 -16.83 10.63 -1.42
C MET A 679 -15.70 10.82 -0.39
N CYS A 680 -14.43 10.77 -0.81
CA CYS A 680 -13.26 10.94 0.05
C CYS A 680 -12.87 12.43 0.18
N GLU A 681 -12.65 12.92 1.39
CA GLU A 681 -12.16 14.28 1.64
C GLU A 681 -10.67 14.40 1.34
N GLU A 682 -10.20 15.63 1.06
CA GLU A 682 -8.77 15.92 1.11
C GLU A 682 -8.31 16.01 2.58
N ILE A 683 -7.41 15.11 2.96
CA ILE A 683 -7.02 14.95 4.36
C ILE A 683 -5.56 15.35 4.56
N GLN A 684 -5.36 16.32 5.46
CA GLN A 684 -4.06 16.57 6.04
C GLN A 684 -3.70 15.46 7.05
N LEU A 685 -2.65 14.69 6.73
CA LEU A 685 -2.22 13.53 7.53
C LEU A 685 -1.72 13.88 8.94
N LEU A 686 -0.96 14.98 9.04
CA LEU A 686 -0.39 15.46 10.29
C LEU A 686 -0.82 16.91 10.48
N PRO A 687 -1.32 17.29 11.67
CA PRO A 687 -1.63 18.68 11.96
C PRO A 687 -0.37 19.54 11.88
N ASP A 688 -0.53 20.81 11.50
CA ASP A 688 0.58 21.75 11.50
C ASP A 688 0.96 22.16 12.93
N GLY A 689 2.25 22.47 13.12
CA GLY A 689 2.79 22.97 14.37
C GLY A 689 3.35 21.90 15.31
N LEU A 690 3.85 22.38 16.45
CA LEU A 690 4.42 21.56 17.51
C LEU A 690 3.35 21.25 18.57
N PHE A 691 3.32 20.00 19.05
CA PHE A 691 2.41 19.55 20.11
C PHE A 691 3.22 19.19 21.36
N PRO A 692 3.64 20.18 22.18
CA PRO A 692 4.48 19.91 23.33
C PRO A 692 3.71 19.13 24.42
N PRO A 693 4.36 18.15 25.09
CA PRO A 693 3.75 17.44 26.20
C PRO A 693 3.56 18.38 27.42
N LYS A 694 2.70 17.98 28.36
CA LYS A 694 2.44 18.74 29.60
C LYS A 694 2.62 17.83 30.81
N ILE A 695 3.47 18.25 31.75
CA ILE A 695 3.64 17.62 33.05
C ILE A 695 3.52 18.72 34.12
N GLU A 696 2.75 18.44 35.16
CA GLU A 696 2.52 19.38 36.26
C GLU A 696 3.85 19.76 36.93
N ASN A 697 4.03 21.07 37.21
CA ASN A 697 5.19 21.67 37.86
C ASN A 697 6.56 21.47 37.15
N SER A 698 6.58 20.94 35.92
CA SER A 698 7.82 20.69 35.17
C SER A 698 8.66 21.97 34.98
N ALA A 699 8.02 23.08 34.60
CA ALA A 699 8.68 24.37 34.47
C ALA A 699 9.27 24.91 35.78
N GLU A 700 8.60 24.70 36.92
CA GLU A 700 9.07 25.15 38.23
C GLU A 700 10.25 24.29 38.69
N ILE A 701 10.14 22.96 38.57
CA ILE A 701 11.22 22.03 38.91
C ILE A 701 12.48 22.32 38.08
N LEU A 702 12.33 22.60 36.78
CA LEU A 702 13.46 22.94 35.92
C LEU A 702 14.14 24.24 36.37
N LYS A 703 13.35 25.27 36.72
CA LYS A 703 13.88 26.53 37.28
C LYS A 703 14.67 26.25 38.56
N ASP A 704 14.08 25.54 39.51
CA ASP A 704 14.71 25.27 40.81
C ASP A 704 16.04 24.52 40.66
N LEU A 705 16.10 23.52 39.77
CA LEU A 705 17.34 22.81 39.45
C LEU A 705 18.40 23.74 38.88
N VAL A 706 18.03 24.56 37.90
CA VAL A 706 18.97 25.44 37.19
C VAL A 706 19.49 26.55 38.09
N TYR A 707 18.60 27.24 38.82
CA TYR A 707 19.00 28.30 39.77
C TYR A 707 19.79 27.69 40.94
N GLY A 708 19.35 26.55 41.48
CA GLY A 708 20.07 25.86 42.55
C GLY A 708 21.50 25.50 42.16
N ARG A 709 21.69 24.89 40.98
CA ARG A 709 23.02 24.53 40.47
C ARG A 709 23.87 25.75 40.13
N MET A 710 23.26 26.81 39.57
CA MET A 710 23.96 28.06 39.29
C MET A 710 24.53 28.66 40.58
N HIS A 711 23.74 28.74 41.66
CA HIS A 711 24.21 29.24 42.95
C HIS A 711 25.23 28.30 43.62
N GLU A 712 25.09 26.98 43.45
CA GLU A 712 26.08 26.02 43.94
C GLU A 712 27.47 26.21 43.29
N ILE A 713 27.51 26.49 41.98
CA ILE A 713 28.77 26.63 41.24
C ILE A 713 29.34 28.05 41.41
N TYR A 714 28.52 29.08 41.22
CA TYR A 714 28.93 30.49 41.08
C TYR A 714 28.63 31.35 42.33
N GLY A 715 28.05 30.77 43.38
CA GLY A 715 27.74 31.44 44.65
C GLY A 715 26.41 32.19 44.66
N GLU A 716 26.09 32.82 45.80
CA GLU A 716 24.84 33.60 46.00
C GLU A 716 24.70 34.78 45.05
N ASN A 717 25.82 35.36 44.59
CA ASN A 717 25.86 36.45 43.62
C ASN A 717 26.64 36.04 42.36
N PRO A 718 26.03 35.25 41.44
CA PRO A 718 26.70 34.82 40.22
C PRO A 718 27.12 36.00 39.33
N PRO A 719 28.16 35.85 38.51
CA PRO A 719 28.55 36.87 37.54
C PRO A 719 27.43 37.19 36.54
N GLU A 720 27.33 38.46 36.13
CA GLU A 720 26.28 38.93 35.21
C GLU A 720 26.23 38.14 33.89
N ILE A 721 27.39 37.73 33.35
CA ILE A 721 27.48 36.90 32.14
C ILE A 721 26.76 35.55 32.30
N VAL A 722 26.83 34.94 33.49
CA VAL A 722 26.18 33.66 33.80
C VAL A 722 24.69 33.87 33.97
N THR A 723 24.28 34.82 34.83
CA THR A 723 22.88 35.12 35.10
C THR A 723 22.12 35.47 33.82
N LYS A 724 22.67 36.37 33.01
CA LYS A 724 22.05 36.78 31.75
C LYS A 724 21.91 35.63 30.77
N ARG A 725 22.91 34.74 30.69
CA ARG A 725 22.85 33.56 29.81
C ARG A 725 21.78 32.58 30.28
N VAL A 726 21.75 32.26 31.58
CA VAL A 726 20.75 31.36 32.19
C VAL A 726 19.34 31.89 31.99
N GLU A 727 19.09 33.17 32.31
CA GLU A 727 17.76 33.78 32.17
C GLU A 727 17.27 33.82 30.73
N THR A 728 18.16 34.13 29.78
CA THR A 728 17.83 34.16 28.36
C THR A 728 17.46 32.77 27.87
N GLU A 729 18.31 31.77 28.10
CA GLU A 729 18.06 30.40 27.65
C GLU A 729 16.81 29.80 28.31
N LEU A 730 16.66 29.99 29.62
CA LEU A 730 15.54 29.45 30.37
C LEU A 730 14.22 30.10 29.93
N GLY A 731 14.20 31.42 29.68
CA GLY A 731 13.04 32.10 29.11
C GLY A 731 12.65 31.53 27.75
N ASP A 732 13.63 31.29 26.88
CA ASP A 732 13.44 30.70 25.55
C ASP A 732 12.92 29.25 25.59
N ILE A 733 13.40 28.44 26.53
CA ILE A 733 12.96 27.05 26.72
C ILE A 733 11.53 27.00 27.25
N LEU A 734 11.22 27.81 28.26
CA LEU A 734 9.90 27.82 28.91
C LEU A 734 8.81 28.41 28.02
N SER A 735 9.11 29.48 27.27
CA SER A 735 8.15 30.10 26.34
C SER A 735 7.73 29.16 25.21
N ARG A 736 8.57 28.16 24.88
CA ARG A 736 8.30 27.13 23.86
C ARG A 736 7.79 25.81 24.46
N HIS A 737 7.55 25.76 25.77
CA HIS A 737 7.10 24.54 26.49
C HIS A 737 8.05 23.35 26.33
N TYR A 738 9.36 23.60 26.25
CA TYR A 738 10.39 22.56 26.21
C TYR A 738 10.84 22.09 27.60
N ASP A 739 10.25 22.61 28.67
CA ASP A 739 10.54 22.19 30.04
C ASP A 739 10.35 20.68 30.23
N VAL A 740 9.30 20.10 29.66
CA VAL A 740 9.00 18.69 29.81
C VAL A 740 10.08 17.80 29.19
N ILE A 741 10.58 18.14 27.99
CA ILE A 741 11.63 17.34 27.35
C ILE A 741 12.97 17.46 28.09
N TYR A 742 13.28 18.65 28.63
CA TYR A 742 14.45 18.87 29.50
C TYR A 742 14.32 18.04 30.78
N MET A 743 13.17 18.08 31.43
CA MET A 743 12.93 17.33 32.66
C MET A 743 12.90 15.81 32.45
N SER A 744 12.38 15.33 31.33
CA SER A 744 12.46 13.92 30.95
C SER A 744 13.92 13.49 30.76
N ALA A 745 14.71 14.25 29.98
CA ALA A 745 16.13 13.98 29.78
C ALA A 745 16.90 13.99 31.10
N GLN A 746 16.67 15.00 31.94
CA GLN A 746 17.29 15.13 33.26
C GLN A 746 17.01 13.92 34.15
N LYS A 747 15.76 13.45 34.19
CA LYS A 747 15.38 12.28 34.98
C LYS A 747 16.01 10.99 34.45
N LEU A 748 16.09 10.81 33.13
CA LEU A 748 16.76 9.66 32.53
C LEU A 748 18.25 9.62 32.88
N VAL A 749 18.94 10.78 32.83
CA VAL A 749 20.34 10.89 33.21
C VAL A 749 20.54 10.60 34.70
N ALA A 750 19.71 11.20 35.56
CA ALA A 750 19.77 11.01 37.00
C ALA A 750 19.53 9.54 37.41
N ASP A 751 18.54 8.88 36.81
CA ASP A 751 18.22 7.49 37.08
C ASP A 751 19.35 6.55 36.63
N SER A 752 19.90 6.75 35.42
CA SER A 752 21.05 5.98 34.93
C SER A 752 22.26 6.10 35.86
N ASN A 753 22.59 7.33 36.28
CA ASN A 753 23.70 7.58 37.20
C ASN A 753 23.46 6.91 38.58
N ALA A 754 22.23 6.96 39.10
CA ALA A 754 21.88 6.30 40.37
C ALA A 754 22.02 4.76 40.29
N HIS A 755 21.84 4.18 39.11
CA HIS A 755 22.07 2.76 38.85
C HIS A 755 23.54 2.42 38.48
N GLY A 756 24.45 3.38 38.56
CA GLY A 756 25.89 3.18 38.31
C GLY A 756 26.29 3.23 36.83
N TYR A 757 25.41 3.69 35.95
CA TYR A 757 25.68 3.85 34.51
C TYR A 757 25.82 5.33 34.15
N LEU A 758 27.06 5.75 33.91
CA LEU A 758 27.35 7.11 33.44
C LEU A 758 26.77 7.36 32.03
N VAL A 759 26.28 8.57 31.80
CA VAL A 759 25.66 8.98 30.52
C VAL A 759 26.57 9.97 29.79
N GLY A 760 26.93 9.65 28.55
CA GLY A 760 27.71 10.54 27.72
C GLY A 760 26.85 11.66 27.09
N SER A 761 27.40 12.86 27.05
CA SER A 761 26.77 13.99 26.34
C SER A 761 26.88 13.84 24.81
N ARG A 762 25.85 14.24 24.05
CA ARG A 762 25.84 14.20 22.59
C ARG A 762 24.97 15.31 21.98
N GLY A 763 25.28 15.66 20.74
CA GLY A 763 24.39 16.49 19.92
C GLY A 763 24.39 17.95 20.33
N SER A 764 23.38 18.67 19.87
CA SER A 764 23.33 20.13 20.00
C SER A 764 22.97 20.61 21.41
N VAL A 765 22.47 19.74 22.29
CA VAL A 765 22.08 20.08 23.68
C VAL A 765 23.26 20.58 24.52
N GLY A 766 24.49 20.20 24.19
CA GLY A 766 25.72 20.74 24.81
C GLY A 766 25.93 22.24 24.61
N SER A 767 25.13 22.89 23.75
CA SER A 767 25.14 24.34 23.54
C SER A 767 24.33 25.10 24.60
N SER A 768 23.55 24.41 25.43
CA SER A 768 22.65 25.01 26.42
C SER A 768 23.24 24.98 27.82
N ILE A 769 23.42 26.17 28.42
CA ILE A 769 23.81 26.27 29.83
C ILE A 769 22.71 25.73 30.75
N VAL A 770 21.44 25.86 30.37
CA VAL A 770 20.32 25.28 31.12
C VAL A 770 20.42 23.75 31.17
N ALA A 771 20.86 23.11 30.08
CA ALA A 771 21.08 21.66 30.04
C ALA A 771 22.25 21.24 30.96
N TYR A 772 23.32 22.03 31.00
CA TYR A 772 24.44 21.80 31.91
C TYR A 772 24.03 21.96 33.38
N MET A 773 23.30 23.03 33.71
CA MET A 773 22.86 23.32 35.07
C MET A 773 21.81 22.32 35.59
N SER A 774 20.99 21.77 34.70
CA SER A 774 20.05 20.70 35.06
C SER A 774 20.71 19.32 35.11
N GLY A 775 21.97 19.17 34.70
CA GLY A 775 22.70 17.89 34.72
C GLY A 775 22.37 16.96 33.55
N ILE A 776 21.83 17.49 32.45
CA ILE A 776 21.56 16.74 31.21
C ILE A 776 22.85 16.52 30.42
N THR A 777 23.76 17.50 30.46
CA THR A 777 25.05 17.45 29.76
C THR A 777 26.18 17.89 30.68
N GLU A 778 27.38 17.36 30.40
CA GLU A 778 28.63 17.77 31.05
C GLU A 778 29.32 18.94 30.33
N VAL A 779 28.78 19.37 29.18
CA VAL A 779 29.36 20.46 28.39
C VAL A 779 28.87 21.80 28.91
N ASN A 780 29.79 22.59 29.48
CA ASN A 780 29.52 23.96 29.88
C ASN A 780 29.70 24.91 28.68
N SER A 781 28.61 25.46 28.16
CA SER A 781 28.61 26.28 26.94
C SER A 781 29.07 27.73 27.11
N LEU A 782 29.39 28.17 28.33
CA LEU A 782 29.91 29.51 28.59
C LEU A 782 31.32 29.72 27.97
N PRO A 783 31.78 30.98 27.83
CA PRO A 783 33.16 31.26 27.47
C PRO A 783 34.16 30.65 28.46
N PRO A 784 35.43 30.44 28.08
CA PRO A 784 36.44 29.85 28.95
C PRO A 784 36.63 30.67 30.23
N HIS A 785 36.61 30.02 31.38
CA HIS A 785 36.74 30.70 32.68
C HIS A 785 37.26 29.77 33.78
N TYR A 786 37.80 30.39 34.84
CA TYR A 786 38.06 29.69 36.10
C TYR A 786 36.89 29.85 37.07
N VAL A 787 36.65 28.82 37.88
CA VAL A 787 35.75 28.87 39.04
C VAL A 787 36.38 28.16 40.24
N CYS A 788 36.42 28.83 41.39
CA CYS A 788 36.92 28.25 42.62
C CYS A 788 35.84 27.35 43.26
N PRO A 789 36.12 26.06 43.53
CA PRO A 789 35.14 25.16 44.13
C PRO A 789 34.84 25.47 45.61
N LYS A 790 35.63 26.33 46.26
CA LYS A 790 35.52 26.61 47.71
C LYS A 790 34.89 27.97 48.04
N CYS A 791 35.33 29.03 47.35
CA CYS A 791 34.84 30.39 47.62
C CYS A 791 34.06 30.99 46.45
N HIS A 792 33.79 30.20 45.40
CA HIS A 792 33.02 30.59 44.21
C HIS A 792 33.60 31.76 43.41
N HIS A 793 34.83 32.20 43.70
CA HIS A 793 35.51 33.21 42.91
C HIS A 793 35.67 32.76 41.46
N THR A 794 35.23 33.61 40.52
CA THR A 794 35.18 33.34 39.08
C THR A 794 35.99 34.35 38.29
N ASP A 795 36.64 33.90 37.23
CA ASP A 795 37.52 34.72 36.40
C ASP A 795 37.39 34.35 34.92
N PHE A 796 36.59 35.14 34.20
CA PHE A 796 36.40 35.04 32.74
C PHE A 796 37.48 35.80 31.97
N GLU A 797 38.08 36.84 32.55
CA GLU A 797 39.11 37.66 31.89
C GLU A 797 40.36 36.84 31.59
N SER A 798 40.78 35.98 32.52
CA SER A 798 41.93 35.08 32.32
C SER A 798 41.69 33.99 31.27
N GLY A 799 40.45 33.75 30.87
CA GLY A 799 40.09 32.84 29.78
C GLY A 799 39.91 33.53 28.42
N ALA A 800 39.94 34.86 28.38
CA ALA A 800 39.76 35.61 27.14
C ALA A 800 40.87 35.30 26.13
N GLY A 801 40.47 34.84 24.94
CA GLY A 801 41.39 34.45 23.86
C GLY A 801 41.83 32.97 23.89
N CYS A 802 41.42 32.19 24.89
CA CYS A 802 41.55 30.74 24.85
C CYS A 802 40.42 30.12 24.01
N GLY A 803 40.69 29.00 23.33
CA GLY A 803 39.67 28.30 22.53
C GLY A 803 38.67 27.51 23.39
N CYS A 804 39.12 26.92 24.50
CA CYS A 804 38.26 26.30 25.50
C CYS A 804 38.91 26.34 26.90
N GLY A 805 38.12 26.14 27.94
CA GLY A 805 38.56 26.12 29.33
C GLY A 805 39.53 24.98 29.63
N ALA A 806 39.39 23.82 28.97
CA ALA A 806 40.28 22.69 29.17
C ALA A 806 41.74 23.00 28.78
N ASP A 807 41.95 23.92 27.82
CA ASP A 807 43.27 24.36 27.37
C ASP A 807 43.92 25.40 28.30
N MET A 808 43.17 25.94 29.26
CA MET A 808 43.69 26.92 30.21
C MET A 808 44.70 26.26 31.17
N PRO A 809 45.79 26.97 31.57
CA PRO A 809 46.75 26.44 32.54
C PRO A 809 46.12 26.22 33.91
N ASP A 810 46.76 25.44 34.78
CA ASP A 810 46.25 25.31 36.15
C ASP A 810 46.50 26.61 36.95
N LYS A 811 45.49 27.07 37.70
CA LYS A 811 45.53 28.31 38.49
C LYS A 811 45.05 28.08 39.91
N THR A 812 45.63 28.83 40.85
CA THR A 812 45.22 28.85 42.26
C THR A 812 44.33 30.06 42.52
N CYS A 813 43.28 29.87 43.32
CA CYS A 813 42.30 30.90 43.62
C CYS A 813 42.95 32.06 44.40
N PRO A 814 42.84 33.31 43.91
CA PRO A 814 43.41 34.46 44.61
C PRO A 814 42.71 34.76 45.94
N GLY A 815 41.43 34.39 46.07
CA GLY A 815 40.66 34.61 47.30
C GLY A 815 40.99 33.66 48.46
N CYS A 816 41.12 32.35 48.21
CA CYS A 816 41.22 31.35 49.27
C CYS A 816 42.36 30.32 49.10
N GLY A 817 43.18 30.43 48.05
CA GLY A 817 44.32 29.54 47.82
C GLY A 817 43.99 28.15 47.29
N GLU A 818 42.73 27.85 46.99
CA GLU A 818 42.29 26.54 46.47
C GLU A 818 42.59 26.38 44.98
N LYS A 819 42.84 25.16 44.49
CA LYS A 819 43.00 24.93 43.04
C LYS A 819 41.68 25.24 42.30
N MET A 820 41.74 26.07 41.26
CA MET A 820 40.55 26.45 40.49
C MET A 820 40.19 25.38 39.46
N ARG A 821 38.88 25.21 39.21
CA ARG A 821 38.36 24.45 38.06
C ARG A 821 38.41 25.31 36.80
N LYS A 822 38.49 24.64 35.65
CA LYS A 822 38.57 25.25 34.32
C LYS A 822 37.37 24.79 33.53
N GLU A 823 36.57 25.72 33.04
CA GLU A 823 35.26 25.46 32.45
C GLU A 823 35.06 26.30 31.19
N GLY A 824 34.06 25.93 30.39
CA GLY A 824 33.59 26.73 29.26
C GLY A 824 34.17 26.31 27.91
N PHE A 825 33.29 26.10 26.92
CA PHE A 825 33.62 25.74 25.54
C PHE A 825 33.19 26.79 24.50
N ASP A 826 32.64 27.92 24.95
CA ASP A 826 32.19 29.05 24.12
C ASP A 826 31.23 28.64 22.98
N ILE A 827 30.16 27.94 23.36
CA ILE A 827 29.20 27.39 22.40
C ILE A 827 27.93 28.27 22.39
N PRO A 828 27.50 28.80 21.24
CA PRO A 828 26.30 29.62 21.15
C PRO A 828 25.03 28.78 21.27
N PHE A 829 24.10 29.22 22.13
CA PHE A 829 22.84 28.55 22.43
C PHE A 829 21.98 28.32 21.19
N GLU A 830 22.05 29.24 20.24
CA GLU A 830 21.24 29.24 19.02
C GLU A 830 21.62 28.09 18.08
N THR A 831 22.74 27.40 18.31
CA THR A 831 23.02 26.11 17.67
C THR A 831 21.95 25.07 18.03
N PHE A 832 21.43 25.12 19.25
CA PHE A 832 20.37 24.24 19.74
C PHE A 832 19.00 24.68 19.24
N LEU A 833 18.54 25.88 19.60
CA LEU A 833 17.16 26.34 19.36
C LEU A 833 16.96 27.24 18.13
N GLY A 834 18.03 27.63 17.45
CA GLY A 834 17.97 28.61 16.36
C GLY A 834 17.61 30.02 16.85
N PHE A 835 17.48 30.94 15.89
CA PHE A 835 16.88 32.26 16.13
C PHE A 835 15.40 32.20 15.71
N GLY A 836 14.51 32.87 16.43
CA GLY A 836 13.09 32.98 16.05
C GLY A 836 12.19 31.80 16.39
N GLY A 837 12.74 30.66 16.84
CA GLY A 837 11.96 29.54 17.40
C GLY A 837 11.31 28.58 16.41
N ASP A 838 11.65 28.66 15.12
CA ASP A 838 11.11 27.78 14.07
C ASP A 838 11.74 26.38 14.06
N LYS A 839 12.83 26.20 14.80
CA LYS A 839 13.54 24.93 14.93
C LYS A 839 13.02 24.15 16.13
N VAL A 840 12.58 22.91 15.89
CA VAL A 840 12.28 21.95 16.97
C VAL A 840 13.55 21.12 17.24
N PRO A 841 14.20 21.25 18.41
CA PRO A 841 15.42 20.53 18.72
C PRO A 841 15.14 19.13 19.27
N ASP A 842 16.14 18.26 19.15
CA ASP A 842 16.25 16.95 19.81
C ASP A 842 17.28 16.99 20.95
N ILE A 843 17.05 16.19 22.00
CA ILE A 843 18.01 16.00 23.10
C ILE A 843 18.60 14.60 22.97
N ASP A 844 19.88 14.54 22.61
CA ASP A 844 20.62 13.29 22.44
C ASP A 844 21.36 12.90 23.73
N LEU A 845 21.15 11.66 24.18
CA LEU A 845 21.83 11.08 25.34
C LEU A 845 22.50 9.76 24.96
N ASN A 846 23.77 9.59 25.31
CA ASN A 846 24.50 8.34 25.08
C ASN A 846 24.52 7.49 26.37
N PHE A 847 23.53 6.63 26.52
CA PHE A 847 23.53 5.61 27.58
C PHE A 847 24.51 4.48 27.25
N SER A 848 25.00 3.79 28.29
CA SER A 848 25.67 2.50 28.10
C SER A 848 24.76 1.53 27.34
N GLY A 849 25.32 0.72 26.44
CA GLY A 849 24.55 -0.30 25.71
C GLY A 849 23.86 -1.31 26.64
N GLU A 850 24.38 -1.51 27.85
CA GLU A 850 23.74 -2.37 28.87
C GLU A 850 22.47 -1.75 29.49
N TYR A 851 22.38 -0.41 29.50
CA TYR A 851 21.31 0.33 30.16
C TYR A 851 20.30 0.93 29.18
N GLN A 852 20.66 1.07 27.90
CA GLN A 852 19.85 1.75 26.87
C GLN A 852 18.41 1.21 26.75
N ALA A 853 18.16 -0.07 27.00
CA ALA A 853 16.80 -0.63 26.93
C ALA A 853 15.94 -0.37 28.19
N ARG A 854 16.58 0.04 29.31
CA ARG A 854 15.91 0.37 30.58
C ARG A 854 15.63 1.86 30.71
N ALA A 855 16.55 2.70 30.21
CA ALA A 855 16.31 4.11 29.93
C ALA A 855 15.18 4.25 28.91
#